data_AF-A0A8T2TJS2-F1
#
_entry.id   AF-A0A8T2TJS2-F1
#
_cell.length_a   1.000
_cell.length_b   1.000
_cell.length_c   1.000
_cell.angle_alpha   90.00
_cell.angle_beta   90.00
_cell.angle_gamma   90.00
#
_symmetry.space_group_name_H-M   'P 1'
#
loop_
_entity.id
_entity.type
_entity.pdbx_description
1 polymer ?
#
loop_
_entity_poly.entity_id
_entity_poly.type
_entity_poly.pdbx_seq_one_letter_code
_entity_poly.pdbx_strand_id
1 'polypeptide(L)'
;MILVCIGLETGFIYCLKGEVARGGMTYLKLCVISSEDGSSSAAIAGLGFRVDGQSRQLFVVTKDSISLFNMHEQTPQNIVLDQIGCDGRCVTMNDNQELVIGLPEAVYFYDNDGRGPCWAFEGEKSFIGWFRGYLMVVIADQRRTDKNLFNIYDLKNKLIAYSFPIGKVTNVLCEWGNVIILTDDHKVVCLGEKDMESKLEMLFRKSLYTVAINLVQSQHDAAATAEVLRKYGDHLYGKQDYDEAMAQYIRTIGQLEPSYVIQKFLDAQRIHNLTNYLEKLHEKGLATPDHTTLLINCFTKLKAVAKLDDFIKGEQGGEGELCFDVETAVKVCRAAGYHQHAMYVAKKAGEHEWYLKILLEDLGGYDEALQYISSLPLYEAAVRLKQYGKILVCHKPPETIDVLLGICVGDSTGSNDRSDNGLPTILPSPVDFVHIFVDQPKWLMFFLEQYINKVKDSLAHTEIHNTLLELYLSEDLCAPGFSENLDKKEEEKHGSLNRVKSLIVKPSSKNEASNIDYSLHRKFSKNKSDISVVDSLKESKEEKNERLAKGLSLLKSAWPSHEQQPRYDEDLAVVLCEMLGFRDGLLFLYEKMKLYKELMACYMQDKDYRGLISCCKRLADPSRGGDSSLWADVLQYFGEKGEDCSQEVKEVLVYVEKDNLLPPLIVLQTLAKNPNLTLSVVKDYVARQFQQMSQLIEEDQKTIDKYQKETITMRKEVHDLRTNARIFQLSKCSACTSSLDLPAVHFLCMHSFHQRCLGDNEKECPVCMPNNRTLLDMKRNLEQSSNDHDTFFQLLRNSDDGFSVIAEYFGRGILNKRQ
;
A
#
# COMPACT_ATOMS: atom_id res chain seq x y z
N MET A 1 -17.13 -50.74 67.76
CA MET A 1 -18.13 -51.68 68.34
C MET A 1 -18.70 -52.53 67.22
N ILE A 2 -18.49 -53.84 67.28
CA ILE A 2 -18.98 -54.80 66.28
C ILE A 2 -20.43 -55.16 66.66
N LEU A 3 -21.30 -55.24 65.66
CA LEU A 3 -22.66 -55.76 65.79
C LEU A 3 -22.76 -57.03 64.94
N VAL A 4 -23.03 -58.16 65.56
CA VAL A 4 -23.24 -59.45 64.88
C VAL A 4 -24.69 -59.85 65.10
N CYS A 5 -25.42 -60.17 64.03
CA CYS A 5 -26.77 -60.71 64.13
C CYS A 5 -26.78 -62.15 63.63
N ILE A 6 -27.32 -63.05 64.43
CA ILE A 6 -27.43 -64.48 64.12
C ILE A 6 -28.92 -64.81 64.07
N GLY A 7 -29.40 -65.14 62.87
CA GLY A 7 -30.76 -65.67 62.66
C GLY A 7 -30.78 -67.18 62.85
N LEU A 8 -31.77 -67.69 63.57
CA LEU A 8 -31.95 -69.12 63.81
C LEU A 8 -33.14 -69.65 62.99
N GLU A 9 -33.15 -70.97 62.77
CA GLU A 9 -34.30 -71.68 62.20
C GLU A 9 -35.57 -71.56 63.06
N THR A 10 -35.40 -71.25 64.35
CA THR A 10 -36.49 -70.99 65.30
C THR A 10 -37.11 -69.59 65.15
N GLY A 11 -36.71 -68.80 64.15
CA GLY A 11 -37.23 -67.43 63.92
C GLY A 11 -36.76 -66.37 64.91
N PHE A 12 -35.88 -66.74 65.84
CA PHE A 12 -35.21 -65.80 66.74
C PHE A 12 -33.93 -65.24 66.12
N ILE A 13 -33.66 -63.97 66.42
CA ILE A 13 -32.42 -63.29 66.04
C ILE A 13 -31.69 -62.83 67.29
N TYR A 14 -30.42 -63.21 67.41
CA TYR A 14 -29.53 -62.75 68.46
C TYR A 14 -28.61 -61.66 67.93
N CYS A 15 -28.80 -60.43 68.41
CA CYS A 15 -27.97 -59.28 68.10
C CYS A 15 -26.91 -59.11 69.20
N LEU A 16 -25.65 -59.40 68.90
CA LEU A 16 -24.50 -59.26 69.78
C LEU A 16 -23.81 -57.94 69.50
N LYS A 17 -23.80 -57.01 70.46
CA LYS A 17 -23.16 -55.70 70.37
C LYS A 17 -22.02 -55.60 71.38
N GLY A 18 -20.79 -55.40 70.90
CA GLY A 18 -19.62 -55.28 71.78
C GLY A 18 -18.26 -55.22 71.08
N GLU A 19 -17.19 -55.26 71.86
CA GLU A 19 -15.81 -55.44 71.38
C GLU A 19 -15.39 -56.90 71.61
N VAL A 20 -15.15 -57.64 70.52
CA VAL A 20 -14.83 -59.08 70.55
C VAL A 20 -13.62 -59.40 71.44
N ALA A 21 -12.66 -58.49 71.54
CA ALA A 21 -11.42 -58.69 72.30
C ALA A 21 -11.50 -58.40 73.80
N ARG A 22 -12.52 -57.65 74.29
CA ARG A 22 -12.56 -57.13 75.67
C ARG A 22 -13.69 -57.72 76.55
N GLY A 23 -14.40 -58.74 76.07
CA GLY A 23 -15.37 -59.51 76.88
C GLY A 23 -16.67 -58.80 77.27
N GLY A 24 -16.83 -57.51 76.97
CA GLY A 24 -18.08 -56.77 77.15
C GLY A 24 -19.00 -56.95 75.94
N MET A 25 -19.85 -57.98 75.95
CA MET A 25 -20.90 -58.18 74.96
C MET A 25 -22.29 -58.01 75.58
N THR A 26 -23.09 -57.13 75.00
CA THR A 26 -24.53 -57.06 75.25
C THR A 26 -25.25 -57.86 74.17
N TYR A 27 -26.25 -58.64 74.57
CA TYR A 27 -27.08 -59.38 73.62
C TYR A 27 -28.52 -58.88 73.69
N LEU A 28 -29.14 -58.76 72.52
CA LEU A 28 -30.53 -58.44 72.34
C LEU A 28 -31.19 -59.56 71.54
N LYS A 29 -32.37 -60.01 71.99
CA LYS A 29 -33.14 -61.06 71.32
C LYS A 29 -34.30 -60.42 70.59
N LEU A 30 -34.37 -60.59 69.28
CA LEU A 30 -35.50 -60.19 68.42
C LEU A 30 -36.27 -61.44 67.97
N CYS A 31 -37.55 -61.27 67.66
CA CYS A 31 -38.42 -62.33 67.17
C CYS A 31 -39.27 -61.80 66.03
N VAL A 32 -39.37 -62.58 64.95
CA VAL A 32 -40.34 -62.35 63.88
C VAL A 32 -41.53 -63.26 64.14
N ILE A 33 -42.70 -62.66 64.40
CA ILE A 33 -43.95 -63.41 64.64
C ILE A 33 -44.65 -63.55 63.29
N SER A 34 -44.78 -64.78 62.81
CA SER A 34 -45.58 -65.11 61.62
C SER A 34 -47.02 -65.43 62.04
N SER A 35 -47.97 -64.63 61.53
CA SER A 35 -49.44 -64.73 61.70
C SER A 35 -50.00 -64.44 63.10
N GLU A 36 -51.28 -64.03 63.14
CA GLU A 36 -52.01 -63.53 64.32
C GLU A 36 -52.20 -64.59 65.45
N ASP A 37 -51.87 -65.85 65.21
CA ASP A 37 -52.00 -66.96 66.18
C ASP A 37 -50.64 -67.43 66.76
N GLY A 38 -49.81 -66.49 67.22
CA GLY A 38 -48.82 -66.61 68.33
C GLY A 38 -47.93 -67.86 68.53
N SER A 39 -47.85 -68.83 67.60
CA SER A 39 -47.31 -70.17 67.89
C SER A 39 -46.42 -70.81 66.81
N SER A 40 -46.28 -70.21 65.62
CA SER A 40 -45.28 -70.64 64.64
C SER A 40 -44.34 -69.50 64.29
N SER A 41 -43.06 -69.63 64.62
CA SER A 41 -42.00 -68.73 64.16
C SER A 41 -41.37 -69.30 62.89
N ALA A 42 -41.29 -68.49 61.83
CA ALA A 42 -40.69 -68.88 60.57
C ALA A 42 -39.15 -68.80 60.62
N ALA A 43 -38.48 -69.76 59.99
CA ALA A 43 -37.02 -69.78 59.91
C ALA A 43 -36.47 -68.51 59.25
N ILE A 44 -35.42 -67.92 59.84
CA ILE A 44 -34.75 -66.76 59.25
C ILE A 44 -33.99 -67.22 58.01
N ALA A 45 -34.44 -66.76 56.84
CA ALA A 45 -33.88 -67.05 55.54
C ALA A 45 -32.69 -66.12 55.23
N GLY A 46 -32.78 -64.85 55.57
CA GLY A 46 -31.72 -63.88 55.30
C GLY A 46 -31.75 -62.68 56.24
N LEU A 47 -30.59 -62.04 56.38
CA LEU A 47 -30.38 -60.84 57.19
C LEU A 47 -29.58 -59.82 56.38
N GLY A 48 -29.94 -58.55 56.49
CA GLY A 48 -29.30 -57.46 55.77
C GLY A 48 -29.22 -56.20 56.62
N PHE A 49 -28.05 -55.56 56.67
CA PHE A 49 -27.90 -54.29 57.40
C PHE A 49 -27.98 -53.11 56.45
N ARG A 50 -28.71 -52.09 56.89
CA ARG A 50 -28.66 -50.73 56.34
C ARG A 50 -28.22 -49.76 57.41
N VAL A 51 -27.40 -48.80 57.01
CA VAL A 51 -26.87 -47.73 57.84
C VAL A 51 -27.21 -46.41 57.16
N ASP A 52 -28.16 -45.68 57.74
CA ASP A 52 -28.53 -44.34 57.30
C ASP A 52 -28.11 -43.32 58.38
N GLY A 53 -26.98 -42.64 58.13
CA GLY A 53 -26.35 -41.76 59.12
C GLY A 53 -25.94 -42.49 60.40
N GLN A 54 -26.59 -42.16 61.53
CA GLN A 54 -26.39 -42.82 62.81
C GLN A 54 -27.41 -43.95 63.09
N SER A 55 -28.45 -44.08 62.26
CA SER A 55 -29.46 -45.12 62.39
C SER A 55 -28.99 -46.43 61.77
N ARG A 56 -29.25 -47.55 62.46
CA ARG A 56 -28.95 -48.89 61.96
C ARG A 56 -30.25 -49.64 61.85
N GLN A 57 -30.53 -50.15 60.67
CA GLN A 57 -31.71 -50.95 60.41
C GLN A 57 -31.29 -52.35 60.00
N LEU A 58 -32.05 -53.34 60.45
CA LEU A 58 -31.83 -54.74 60.13
C LEU A 58 -33.03 -55.26 59.35
N PHE A 59 -32.82 -55.54 58.08
CA PHE A 59 -33.73 -56.32 57.27
C PHE A 59 -33.67 -57.78 57.71
N VAL A 60 -34.84 -58.38 57.82
CA VAL A 60 -35.04 -59.77 58.21
C VAL A 60 -35.99 -60.39 57.21
N VAL A 61 -35.54 -61.48 56.59
CA VAL A 61 -36.32 -62.23 55.63
C VAL A 61 -36.61 -63.60 56.20
N THR A 62 -37.88 -63.98 56.20
CA THR A 62 -38.34 -65.37 56.45
C THR A 62 -38.88 -65.95 55.15
N LYS A 63 -39.39 -67.19 55.18
CA LYS A 63 -40.10 -67.76 54.02
C LYS A 63 -41.40 -67.02 53.69
N ASP A 64 -42.02 -66.40 54.70
CA ASP A 64 -43.39 -65.89 54.61
C ASP A 64 -43.46 -64.36 54.77
N SER A 65 -42.39 -63.68 55.17
CA SER A 65 -42.42 -62.23 55.39
C SER A 65 -41.05 -61.57 55.33
N ILE A 66 -41.07 -60.25 55.08
CA ILE A 66 -39.92 -59.35 55.14
C ILE A 66 -40.23 -58.30 56.21
N SER A 67 -39.32 -58.16 57.16
CA SER A 67 -39.44 -57.25 58.30
C SER A 67 -38.20 -56.34 58.41
N LEU A 68 -38.40 -55.12 58.88
CA LEU A 68 -37.34 -54.16 59.16
C LEU A 68 -37.34 -53.82 60.64
N PHE A 69 -36.19 -54.02 61.30
CA PHE A 69 -35.99 -53.63 62.68
C PHE A 69 -35.16 -52.35 62.76
N ASN A 70 -35.70 -51.32 63.40
CA ASN A 70 -34.92 -50.11 63.70
C ASN A 70 -34.14 -50.29 65.01
N MET A 71 -32.82 -50.36 64.92
CA MET A 71 -31.93 -50.69 66.05
C MET A 71 -31.46 -49.45 66.85
N HIS A 72 -31.99 -48.26 66.55
CA HIS A 72 -31.64 -47.02 67.25
C HIS A 72 -32.39 -46.85 68.58
N GLU A 73 -33.58 -47.45 68.72
CA GLU A 73 -34.41 -47.36 69.92
C GLU A 73 -34.03 -48.43 70.97
N GLN A 74 -34.27 -48.17 72.27
CA GLN A 74 -33.98 -49.12 73.35
C GLN A 74 -34.72 -50.47 73.18
N THR A 75 -35.88 -50.45 72.52
CA THR A 75 -36.63 -51.62 72.06
C THR A 75 -36.81 -51.52 70.55
N PRO A 76 -36.16 -52.36 69.74
CA PRO A 76 -36.29 -52.27 68.28
C PRO A 76 -37.72 -52.52 67.84
N GLN A 77 -38.29 -51.55 67.11
CA GLN A 77 -39.61 -51.69 66.49
C GLN A 77 -39.49 -52.57 65.24
N ASN A 78 -40.42 -53.52 65.10
CA ASN A 78 -40.58 -54.35 63.90
C ASN A 78 -41.60 -53.70 62.97
N ILE A 79 -41.19 -53.42 61.73
CA ILE A 79 -42.06 -52.97 60.65
C ILE A 79 -42.10 -54.09 59.59
N VAL A 80 -43.26 -54.69 59.37
CA VAL A 80 -43.45 -55.67 58.29
C VAL A 80 -43.53 -54.91 56.96
N LEU A 81 -42.56 -55.14 56.08
CA LEU A 81 -42.47 -54.50 54.78
C LEU A 81 -43.26 -55.26 53.70
N ASP A 82 -43.31 -56.59 53.81
CA ASP A 82 -44.05 -57.44 52.88
C ASP A 82 -44.42 -58.78 53.54
N GLN A 83 -45.49 -59.40 53.07
CA GLN A 83 -45.95 -60.75 53.48
C GLN A 83 -45.54 -61.83 52.47
N ILE A 84 -44.53 -61.54 51.66
CA ILE A 84 -43.94 -62.48 50.70
C ILE A 84 -42.46 -62.57 51.02
N GLY A 85 -42.05 -63.70 51.59
CA GLY A 85 -40.65 -64.00 51.90
C GLY A 85 -39.95 -64.80 50.80
N CYS A 86 -38.79 -65.37 51.10
CA CYS A 86 -38.07 -66.23 50.15
C CYS A 86 -37.17 -67.25 50.85
N ASP A 87 -36.57 -68.16 50.08
CA ASP A 87 -35.59 -69.11 50.59
C ASP A 87 -34.23 -68.44 50.84
N GLY A 88 -33.45 -68.97 51.79
CA GLY A 88 -32.30 -68.26 52.37
C GLY A 88 -31.14 -68.01 51.40
N ARG A 89 -31.10 -68.71 50.27
CA ARG A 89 -30.07 -68.52 49.24
C ARG A 89 -30.43 -67.42 48.22
N CYS A 90 -31.64 -66.89 48.27
CA CYS A 90 -32.14 -65.88 47.33
C CYS A 90 -32.23 -64.48 47.95
N VAL A 91 -31.49 -64.23 49.04
CA VAL A 91 -31.42 -62.95 49.73
C VAL A 91 -30.00 -62.37 49.62
N THR A 92 -29.88 -61.11 49.22
CA THR A 92 -28.61 -60.38 49.26
C THR A 92 -28.83 -58.89 49.54
N MET A 93 -27.75 -58.14 49.77
CA MET A 93 -27.76 -56.68 49.89
C MET A 93 -27.00 -56.09 48.71
N ASN A 94 -27.52 -55.01 48.13
CA ASN A 94 -26.79 -54.30 47.07
C ASN A 94 -25.82 -53.24 47.64
N ASP A 95 -25.05 -52.59 46.75
CA ASP A 95 -24.09 -51.55 47.15
C ASP A 95 -24.77 -50.29 47.75
N ASN A 96 -26.06 -50.08 47.45
CA ASN A 96 -26.88 -48.99 48.02
C ASN A 96 -27.51 -49.37 49.37
N GLN A 97 -27.21 -50.56 49.91
CA GLN A 97 -27.80 -51.09 51.15
C GLN A 97 -29.32 -51.30 51.09
N GLU A 98 -29.84 -51.57 49.89
CA GLU A 98 -31.19 -52.08 49.68
C GLU A 98 -31.17 -53.61 49.76
N LEU A 99 -32.24 -54.18 50.30
CA LEU A 99 -32.42 -55.62 50.38
C LEU A 99 -32.93 -56.15 49.04
N VAL A 100 -32.26 -57.17 48.50
CA VAL A 100 -32.57 -57.77 47.21
C VAL A 100 -33.04 -59.21 47.40
N ILE A 101 -34.23 -59.51 46.90
CA ILE A 101 -34.88 -60.82 47.05
C ILE A 101 -35.24 -61.40 45.68
N GLY A 102 -34.91 -62.67 45.47
CA GLY A 102 -35.34 -63.42 44.29
C GLY A 102 -36.53 -64.30 44.54
N LEU A 103 -37.57 -64.08 43.75
CA LEU A 103 -38.69 -64.99 43.59
C LEU A 103 -38.70 -65.57 42.17
N PRO A 104 -39.41 -66.68 41.90
CA PRO A 104 -39.41 -67.32 40.58
C PRO A 104 -39.77 -66.39 39.41
N GLU A 105 -40.59 -65.37 39.64
CA GLU A 105 -41.05 -64.41 38.63
C GLU A 105 -40.16 -63.16 38.49
N ALA A 106 -39.50 -62.71 39.56
CA ALA A 106 -38.76 -61.46 39.56
C ALA A 106 -37.75 -61.35 40.71
N VAL A 107 -36.87 -60.36 40.60
CA VAL A 107 -36.01 -59.91 41.70
C VAL A 107 -36.54 -58.56 42.19
N TYR A 108 -36.81 -58.48 43.50
CA TYR A 108 -37.39 -57.34 44.19
C TYR A 108 -36.35 -56.63 45.03
N PHE A 109 -36.38 -55.30 44.99
CA PHE A 109 -35.55 -54.44 45.83
C PHE A 109 -36.43 -53.85 46.92
N TYR A 110 -35.95 -53.82 48.15
CA TYR A 110 -36.65 -53.29 49.31
C TYR A 110 -35.83 -52.20 49.96
N ASP A 111 -36.50 -51.09 50.22
CA ASP A 111 -35.96 -49.94 50.93
C ASP A 111 -36.65 -49.78 52.29
N ASN A 112 -36.39 -48.68 53.01
CA ASN A 112 -36.98 -48.46 54.34
C ASN A 112 -38.50 -48.26 54.28
N ASP A 113 -38.98 -47.71 53.17
CA ASP A 113 -40.39 -47.42 52.94
C ASP A 113 -41.16 -48.61 52.35
N GLY A 114 -40.49 -49.75 52.12
CA GLY A 114 -41.08 -50.98 51.59
C GLY A 114 -40.55 -51.38 50.22
N ARG A 115 -41.42 -51.96 49.39
CA ARG A 115 -41.06 -52.55 48.09
C ARG A 115 -40.71 -51.47 47.06
N GLY A 116 -39.47 -51.48 46.60
CA GLY A 116 -38.94 -50.64 45.54
C GLY A 116 -39.05 -51.26 44.15
N PRO A 117 -38.14 -50.91 43.20
CA PRO A 117 -38.21 -51.40 41.83
C PRO A 117 -38.01 -52.92 41.76
N CYS A 118 -38.58 -53.56 40.74
CA CYS A 118 -38.42 -54.98 40.48
C CYS A 118 -37.97 -55.26 39.06
N TRP A 119 -37.21 -56.34 38.90
CA TRP A 119 -36.72 -56.82 37.61
C TRP A 119 -37.32 -58.19 37.35
N ALA A 120 -38.16 -58.29 36.31
CA ALA A 120 -38.80 -59.55 35.94
C ALA A 120 -37.77 -60.51 35.33
N PHE A 121 -37.64 -61.69 35.92
CA PHE A 121 -36.76 -62.76 35.46
C PHE A 121 -37.52 -64.06 35.63
N GLU A 122 -37.84 -64.74 34.54
CA GLU A 122 -38.48 -66.05 34.63
C GLU A 122 -37.45 -67.13 34.98
N GLY A 123 -37.79 -67.97 35.94
CA GLY A 123 -37.03 -69.16 36.30
C GLY A 123 -36.84 -69.32 37.80
N GLU A 124 -36.75 -70.58 38.23
CA GLU A 124 -36.54 -70.94 39.63
C GLU A 124 -35.13 -70.53 40.07
N LYS A 125 -35.05 -69.52 40.93
CA LYS A 125 -33.78 -68.95 41.40
C LYS A 125 -33.30 -69.81 42.56
N SER A 126 -32.14 -70.44 42.40
CA SER A 126 -31.52 -71.22 43.47
C SER A 126 -30.53 -70.40 44.30
N PHE A 127 -30.04 -69.30 43.73
CA PHE A 127 -29.10 -68.40 44.40
C PHE A 127 -29.17 -66.99 43.80
N ILE A 128 -29.04 -65.98 44.67
CA ILE A 128 -28.75 -64.60 44.28
C ILE A 128 -27.58 -64.06 45.08
N GLY A 129 -26.71 -63.31 44.41
CA GLY A 129 -25.69 -62.50 45.07
C GLY A 129 -25.51 -61.16 44.37
N TRP A 130 -24.82 -60.25 45.05
CA TRP A 130 -24.46 -58.95 44.53
C TRP A 130 -22.93 -58.77 44.56
N PHE A 131 -22.36 -58.25 43.49
CA PHE A 131 -20.94 -57.95 43.43
C PHE A 131 -20.67 -56.75 42.53
N ARG A 132 -20.16 -55.64 43.10
CA ARG A 132 -19.71 -54.44 42.37
C ARG A 132 -20.73 -53.93 41.32
N GLY A 133 -21.99 -53.81 41.72
CA GLY A 133 -23.08 -53.37 40.85
C GLY A 133 -23.68 -54.43 39.93
N TYR A 134 -23.13 -55.65 39.92
CA TYR A 134 -23.68 -56.78 39.17
C TYR A 134 -24.56 -57.66 40.06
N LEU A 135 -25.73 -58.02 39.52
CA LEU A 135 -26.62 -59.01 40.10
C LEU A 135 -26.24 -60.40 39.57
N MET A 136 -25.83 -61.28 40.46
CA MET A 136 -25.53 -62.68 40.13
C MET A 136 -26.75 -63.54 40.45
N VAL A 137 -27.19 -64.35 39.50
CA VAL A 137 -28.35 -65.24 39.68
C VAL A 137 -28.02 -66.62 39.15
N VAL A 138 -28.28 -67.64 39.96
CA VAL A 138 -28.30 -69.03 39.50
C VAL A 138 -29.75 -69.43 39.26
N ILE A 139 -30.06 -69.79 38.02
CA ILE A 139 -31.38 -70.28 37.63
C ILE A 139 -31.29 -71.80 37.46
N ALA A 140 -32.14 -72.53 38.16
CA ALA A 140 -32.25 -73.98 38.04
C ALA A 140 -33.05 -74.36 36.78
N ASP A 141 -32.54 -75.30 35.99
CA ASP A 141 -33.28 -75.83 34.83
C ASP A 141 -34.28 -76.89 35.31
N GLN A 142 -35.57 -76.57 35.22
CA GLN A 142 -36.65 -77.48 35.59
C GLN A 142 -36.70 -78.75 34.73
N ARG A 143 -36.08 -78.75 33.54
CA ARG A 143 -36.05 -79.91 32.63
C ARG A 143 -34.88 -80.85 32.90
N ARG A 144 -33.80 -80.37 33.54
CA ARG A 144 -32.58 -81.12 33.82
C ARG A 144 -32.01 -80.65 35.16
N THR A 145 -32.22 -81.45 36.20
CA THR A 145 -31.79 -81.19 37.58
C THR A 145 -30.28 -80.94 37.74
N ASP A 146 -29.48 -81.34 36.76
CA ASP A 146 -28.01 -81.34 36.83
C ASP A 146 -27.37 -80.16 36.08
N LYS A 147 -28.18 -79.26 35.49
CA LYS A 147 -27.67 -78.11 34.72
C LYS A 147 -28.34 -76.81 35.15
N ASN A 148 -27.67 -76.06 36.00
CA ASN A 148 -28.05 -74.70 36.33
C ASN A 148 -27.38 -73.71 35.37
N LEU A 149 -27.94 -72.50 35.27
CA LEU A 149 -27.32 -71.39 34.54
C LEU A 149 -26.90 -70.32 35.53
N PHE A 150 -25.61 -69.97 35.52
CA PHE A 150 -25.10 -68.83 36.27
C PHE A 150 -25.09 -67.62 35.35
N ASN A 151 -25.85 -66.59 35.72
CA ASN A 151 -25.99 -65.34 34.99
C ASN A 151 -25.48 -64.17 35.84
N ILE A 152 -24.70 -63.29 35.23
CA ILE A 152 -24.31 -62.00 35.78
C ILE A 152 -25.07 -60.92 35.00
N TYR A 153 -25.91 -60.16 35.67
CA TYR A 153 -26.69 -59.07 35.09
C TYR A 153 -26.10 -57.72 35.48
N ASP A 154 -25.95 -56.85 34.50
CA ASP A 154 -25.76 -55.41 34.71
C ASP A 154 -27.13 -54.74 34.53
N LEU A 155 -27.75 -54.40 35.65
CA LEU A 155 -29.08 -53.81 35.68
C LEU A 155 -29.07 -52.37 35.15
N LYS A 156 -27.96 -51.63 35.31
CA LYS A 156 -27.85 -50.25 34.84
C LYS A 156 -27.87 -50.18 33.32
N ASN A 157 -27.12 -51.06 32.66
CA ASN A 157 -27.06 -51.14 31.20
C ASN A 157 -28.04 -52.15 30.58
N LYS A 158 -28.91 -52.78 31.40
CA LYS A 158 -29.89 -53.79 30.99
C LYS A 158 -29.29 -54.93 30.14
N LEU A 159 -28.12 -55.42 30.53
CA LEU A 159 -27.38 -56.44 29.77
C LEU A 159 -27.02 -57.65 30.64
N ILE A 160 -26.89 -58.80 29.98
CA ILE A 160 -26.30 -60.00 30.58
C ILE A 160 -24.79 -59.90 30.35
N ALA A 161 -24.05 -59.58 31.41
CA ALA A 161 -22.60 -59.39 31.35
C ALA A 161 -21.89 -60.72 31.09
N TYR A 162 -22.37 -61.80 31.71
CA TYR A 162 -21.84 -63.14 31.51
C TYR A 162 -22.89 -64.21 31.80
N SER A 163 -22.88 -65.30 31.04
CA SER A 163 -23.78 -66.44 31.24
C SER A 163 -23.04 -67.73 30.87
N PHE A 164 -23.08 -68.72 31.76
CA PHE A 164 -22.52 -70.04 31.47
C PHE A 164 -23.26 -71.16 32.23
N PRO A 165 -23.29 -72.38 31.67
CA PRO A 165 -23.87 -73.54 32.35
C PRO A 165 -22.97 -74.01 33.49
N ILE A 166 -23.57 -74.28 34.64
CA ILE A 166 -22.90 -74.76 35.86
C ILE A 166 -23.69 -75.91 36.49
N GLY A 167 -23.02 -76.76 37.28
CA GLY A 167 -23.69 -77.77 38.11
C GLY A 167 -24.45 -77.14 39.27
N LYS A 168 -24.85 -77.96 40.25
CA LYS A 168 -25.56 -77.46 41.43
C LYS A 168 -24.60 -76.64 42.29
N VAL A 169 -24.93 -75.37 42.49
CA VAL A 169 -24.09 -74.43 43.25
C VAL A 169 -24.34 -74.61 44.75
N THR A 170 -23.27 -74.81 45.51
CA THR A 170 -23.32 -74.89 46.98
C THR A 170 -23.20 -73.51 47.61
N ASN A 171 -22.25 -72.69 47.14
CA ASN A 171 -22.06 -71.32 47.61
C ASN A 171 -21.35 -70.46 46.57
N VAL A 172 -21.52 -69.14 46.65
CA VAL A 172 -20.80 -68.14 45.84
C VAL A 172 -20.14 -67.15 46.79
N LEU A 173 -18.81 -67.03 46.71
CA LEU A 173 -18.00 -66.17 47.54
C LEU A 173 -17.46 -65.01 46.70
N CYS A 174 -17.48 -63.81 47.25
CA CYS A 174 -16.96 -62.61 46.59
C CYS A 174 -15.72 -62.11 47.35
N GLU A 175 -14.60 -62.80 47.19
CA GLU A 175 -13.37 -62.53 47.93
C GLU A 175 -12.20 -62.21 47.00
N TRP A 176 -11.28 -61.38 47.49
CA TRP A 176 -10.07 -60.96 46.76
C TRP A 176 -10.37 -60.30 45.40
N GLY A 177 -11.54 -59.68 45.25
CA GLY A 177 -11.97 -59.06 44.00
C GLY A 177 -12.42 -60.04 42.91
N ASN A 178 -12.59 -61.32 43.23
CA ASN A 178 -13.07 -62.35 42.32
C ASN A 178 -14.38 -62.97 42.81
N VAL A 179 -15.17 -63.49 41.88
CA VAL A 179 -16.35 -64.30 42.20
C VAL A 179 -15.95 -65.77 42.15
N ILE A 180 -15.96 -66.43 43.30
CA ILE A 180 -15.59 -67.83 43.47
C ILE A 180 -16.86 -68.65 43.69
N ILE A 181 -17.17 -69.53 42.75
CA ILE A 181 -18.35 -70.39 42.80
C ILE A 181 -17.94 -71.80 43.21
N LEU A 182 -18.54 -72.30 44.28
CA LEU A 182 -18.38 -73.66 44.78
C LEU A 182 -19.55 -74.51 44.30
N THR A 183 -19.24 -75.66 43.71
CA THR A 183 -20.24 -76.61 43.18
C THR A 183 -20.27 -77.88 44.03
N ASP A 184 -21.35 -78.64 43.91
CA ASP A 184 -21.55 -79.90 44.66
C ASP A 184 -20.57 -81.00 44.25
N ASP A 185 -20.11 -80.99 43.00
CA ASP A 185 -19.09 -81.89 42.46
C ASP A 185 -17.65 -81.50 42.85
N HIS A 186 -17.50 -80.69 43.90
CA HIS A 186 -16.22 -80.20 44.44
C HIS A 186 -15.37 -79.36 43.46
N LYS A 187 -15.95 -78.84 42.37
CA LYS A 187 -15.25 -77.89 41.50
C LYS A 187 -15.37 -76.47 42.04
N VAL A 188 -14.30 -75.71 41.84
CA VAL A 188 -14.21 -74.29 42.18
C VAL A 188 -14.02 -73.51 40.89
N VAL A 189 -14.96 -72.62 40.57
CA VAL A 189 -14.88 -71.73 39.40
C VAL A 189 -14.55 -70.33 39.89
N CYS A 190 -13.46 -69.76 39.40
CA CYS A 190 -13.06 -68.39 39.73
C CYS A 190 -13.33 -67.48 38.51
N LEU A 191 -14.12 -66.44 38.71
CA LEU A 191 -14.42 -65.43 37.71
C LEU A 191 -13.72 -64.12 38.10
N GLY A 192 -12.86 -63.65 37.21
CA GLY A 192 -12.19 -62.35 37.30
C GLY A 192 -12.82 -61.34 36.35
N GLU A 193 -12.94 -60.09 36.82
CA GLU A 193 -13.42 -58.99 36.00
C GLU A 193 -12.35 -58.59 34.96
N LYS A 194 -12.75 -58.45 33.68
CA LYS A 194 -11.84 -57.98 32.62
C LYS A 194 -11.55 -56.48 32.76
N ASP A 195 -10.39 -56.07 32.26
CA ASP A 195 -10.00 -54.66 32.15
C ASP A 195 -10.91 -53.87 31.19
N MET A 196 -10.86 -52.54 31.29
CA MET A 196 -11.75 -51.64 30.56
C MET A 196 -11.51 -51.70 29.03
N GLU A 197 -10.26 -51.77 28.59
CA GLU A 197 -9.92 -51.80 27.16
C GLU A 197 -10.48 -53.07 26.51
N SER A 198 -10.30 -54.23 27.14
CA SER A 198 -10.88 -55.51 26.72
C SER A 198 -12.41 -55.45 26.67
N LYS A 199 -13.06 -54.82 27.65
CA LYS A 199 -14.53 -54.64 27.66
C LYS A 199 -15.00 -53.78 26.49
N LEU A 200 -14.33 -52.66 26.24
CA LEU A 200 -14.67 -51.76 25.12
C LEU A 200 -14.46 -52.45 23.78
N GLU A 201 -13.35 -53.18 23.59
CA GLU A 201 -13.11 -53.93 22.36
C GLU A 201 -14.18 -54.99 22.11
N MET A 202 -14.60 -55.72 23.16
CA MET A 202 -15.70 -56.68 23.06
C MET A 202 -17.03 -56.00 22.68
N LEU A 203 -17.33 -54.82 23.22
CA LEU A 203 -18.53 -54.05 22.89
C LEU A 203 -18.49 -53.52 21.45
N PHE A 204 -17.33 -53.04 20.99
CA PHE A 204 -17.13 -52.58 19.61
C PHE A 204 -17.31 -53.72 18.60
N ARG A 205 -16.71 -54.90 18.87
CA ARG A 205 -16.90 -56.09 18.02
C ARG A 205 -18.36 -56.52 17.91
N LYS A 206 -19.15 -56.32 18.97
CA LYS A 206 -20.61 -56.60 18.99
C LYS A 206 -21.48 -55.42 18.52
N SER A 207 -20.88 -54.30 18.11
CA SER A 207 -21.56 -53.05 17.73
C SER A 207 -22.47 -52.43 18.82
N LEU A 208 -22.20 -52.71 20.09
CA LEU A 208 -22.96 -52.19 21.24
C LEU A 208 -22.37 -50.86 21.77
N TYR A 209 -22.40 -49.83 20.91
CA TYR A 209 -21.75 -48.54 21.20
C TYR A 209 -22.46 -47.71 22.29
N THR A 210 -23.78 -47.80 22.41
CA THR A 210 -24.54 -47.09 23.45
C THR A 210 -24.14 -47.53 24.86
N VAL A 211 -23.95 -48.83 25.04
CA VAL A 211 -23.43 -49.42 26.29
C VAL A 211 -21.99 -49.00 26.53
N ALA A 212 -21.15 -48.96 25.48
CA ALA A 212 -19.77 -48.51 25.59
C ALA A 212 -19.71 -47.03 26.05
N ILE A 213 -20.59 -46.17 25.55
CA ILE A 213 -20.69 -44.77 25.98
C ILE A 213 -21.06 -44.69 27.47
N ASN A 214 -22.11 -45.42 27.90
CA ASN A 214 -22.51 -45.42 29.31
C ASN A 214 -21.40 -45.92 30.24
N LEU A 215 -20.66 -46.95 29.80
CA LEU A 215 -19.53 -47.50 30.55
C LEU A 215 -18.43 -46.45 30.76
N VAL A 216 -18.06 -45.70 29.73
CA VAL A 216 -17.00 -44.67 29.84
C VAL A 216 -17.49 -43.40 30.53
N GLN A 217 -18.76 -43.01 30.32
CA GLN A 217 -19.35 -41.88 31.04
C GLN A 217 -19.38 -42.10 32.55
N SER A 218 -19.57 -43.34 33.01
CA SER A 218 -19.54 -43.68 34.43
C SER A 218 -18.17 -43.46 35.10
N GLN A 219 -17.10 -43.39 34.30
CA GLN A 219 -15.72 -43.19 34.76
C GLN A 219 -15.28 -41.73 34.71
N HIS A 220 -16.12 -40.81 34.21
CA HIS A 220 -15.84 -39.39 34.04
C HIS A 220 -14.59 -39.04 33.20
N ASP A 221 -14.17 -39.94 32.30
CA ASP A 221 -13.07 -39.67 31.36
C ASP A 221 -13.59 -39.08 30.04
N ALA A 222 -13.36 -37.78 29.85
CA ALA A 222 -13.79 -37.04 28.66
C ALA A 222 -13.04 -37.49 27.37
N ALA A 223 -11.75 -37.85 27.48
CA ALA A 223 -10.95 -38.24 26.33
C ALA A 223 -11.34 -39.63 25.83
N ALA A 224 -11.49 -40.59 26.74
CA ALA A 224 -12.00 -41.91 26.40
C ALA A 224 -13.44 -41.85 25.86
N THR A 225 -14.28 -40.96 26.40
CA THR A 225 -15.66 -40.77 25.89
C THR A 225 -15.64 -40.26 24.45
N ALA A 226 -14.77 -39.28 24.14
CA ALA A 226 -14.62 -38.75 22.80
C ALA A 226 -14.14 -39.82 21.80
N GLU A 227 -13.23 -40.71 22.20
CA GLU A 227 -12.73 -41.80 21.36
C GLU A 227 -13.82 -42.85 21.07
N VAL A 228 -14.64 -43.21 22.06
CA VAL A 228 -15.81 -44.09 21.87
C VAL A 228 -16.82 -43.44 20.92
N LEU A 229 -17.12 -42.16 21.10
CA LEU A 229 -18.05 -41.40 20.25
C LEU A 229 -17.51 -41.26 18.82
N ARG A 230 -16.20 -41.07 18.64
CA ARG A 230 -15.54 -41.07 17.33
C ARG A 230 -15.71 -42.42 16.64
N LYS A 231 -15.42 -43.53 17.32
CA LYS A 231 -15.63 -44.89 16.77
C LYS A 231 -17.09 -45.17 16.46
N TYR A 232 -18.01 -44.65 17.27
CA TYR A 232 -19.45 -44.79 17.02
C TYR A 232 -19.89 -43.97 15.79
N GLY A 233 -19.44 -42.72 15.68
CA GLY A 233 -19.66 -41.87 14.51
C GLY A 233 -19.08 -42.49 13.23
N ASP A 234 -17.89 -43.09 13.29
CA ASP A 234 -17.27 -43.78 12.16
C ASP A 234 -18.09 -44.98 11.69
N HIS A 235 -18.65 -45.76 12.62
CA HIS A 235 -19.53 -46.89 12.32
C HIS A 235 -20.84 -46.43 11.67
N LEU A 236 -21.46 -45.38 12.21
CA LEU A 236 -22.68 -44.80 11.64
C LEU A 236 -22.44 -44.19 10.25
N TYR A 237 -21.30 -43.52 10.09
CA TYR A 237 -20.86 -42.99 8.80
C TYR A 237 -20.68 -44.09 7.75
N GLY A 238 -20.09 -45.23 8.16
CA GLY A 238 -19.97 -46.43 7.31
C GLY A 238 -21.32 -47.05 6.93
N LYS A 239 -22.33 -46.93 7.81
CA LYS A 239 -23.72 -47.33 7.53
C LYS A 239 -24.51 -46.34 6.66
N GLN A 240 -23.90 -45.23 6.24
CA GLN A 240 -24.54 -44.13 5.52
C GLN A 240 -25.58 -43.34 6.33
N ASP A 241 -25.59 -43.48 7.66
CA ASP A 241 -26.41 -42.67 8.54
C ASP A 241 -25.62 -41.43 8.99
N TYR A 242 -25.63 -40.42 8.13
CA TYR A 242 -24.77 -39.25 8.25
C TYR A 242 -25.22 -38.25 9.32
N ASP A 243 -26.53 -38.15 9.55
CA ASP A 243 -27.11 -37.18 10.48
C ASP A 243 -26.85 -37.61 11.91
N GLU A 244 -27.09 -38.90 12.22
CA GLU A 244 -26.76 -39.48 13.52
C GLU A 244 -25.25 -39.55 13.74
N ALA A 245 -24.47 -39.86 12.71
CA ALA A 245 -23.00 -39.79 12.79
C ALA A 245 -22.54 -38.37 13.18
N MET A 246 -23.13 -37.35 12.55
CA MET A 246 -22.80 -35.95 12.83
C MET A 246 -23.19 -35.55 14.26
N ALA A 247 -24.35 -35.99 14.75
CA ALA A 247 -24.76 -35.75 16.14
C ALA A 247 -23.72 -36.30 17.14
N GLN A 248 -23.09 -37.44 16.86
CA GLN A 248 -22.01 -37.96 17.70
C GLN A 248 -20.73 -37.13 17.56
N TYR A 249 -20.33 -36.73 16.35
CA TYR A 249 -19.14 -35.89 16.16
C TYR A 249 -19.27 -34.52 16.84
N ILE A 250 -20.46 -33.90 16.84
CA ILE A 250 -20.71 -32.63 17.55
C ILE A 250 -20.44 -32.76 19.06
N ARG A 251 -20.75 -33.92 19.65
CA ARG A 251 -20.46 -34.19 21.07
C ARG A 251 -18.97 -34.34 21.37
N THR A 252 -18.14 -34.60 20.35
CA THR A 252 -16.67 -34.70 20.50
C THR A 252 -15.93 -33.36 20.37
N ILE A 253 -16.63 -32.27 20.04
CA ILE A 253 -16.03 -30.94 19.90
C ILE A 253 -15.37 -30.51 21.22
N GLY A 254 -14.08 -30.18 21.14
CA GLY A 254 -13.22 -29.80 22.26
C GLY A 254 -12.18 -30.87 22.65
N GLN A 255 -12.34 -32.09 22.16
CA GLN A 255 -11.39 -33.20 22.37
C GLN A 255 -10.89 -33.80 21.05
N LEU A 256 -11.76 -33.87 20.04
CA LEU A 256 -11.40 -34.31 18.70
C LEU A 256 -11.04 -33.12 17.81
N GLU A 257 -9.96 -33.27 17.04
CA GLU A 257 -9.55 -32.31 16.02
C GLU A 257 -10.64 -32.10 14.95
N PRO A 258 -11.13 -30.85 14.74
CA PRO A 258 -12.18 -30.55 13.77
C PRO A 258 -11.85 -30.98 12.33
N SER A 259 -10.58 -30.94 11.97
CA SER A 259 -10.06 -31.35 10.65
C SER A 259 -10.45 -32.78 10.27
N TYR A 260 -10.52 -33.69 11.25
CA TYR A 260 -10.94 -35.08 11.03
C TYR A 260 -12.38 -35.18 10.51
N VAL A 261 -13.30 -34.42 11.13
CA VAL A 261 -14.73 -34.41 10.77
C VAL A 261 -14.93 -33.66 9.46
N ILE A 262 -14.29 -32.49 9.31
CA ILE A 262 -14.40 -31.66 8.11
C ILE A 262 -13.97 -32.46 6.87
N GLN A 263 -12.84 -33.18 6.92
CA GLN A 263 -12.37 -34.00 5.80
C GLN A 263 -13.37 -35.08 5.37
N LYS A 264 -14.12 -35.66 6.31
CA LYS A 264 -15.15 -36.66 6.00
C LYS A 264 -16.41 -36.07 5.36
N PHE A 265 -16.75 -34.82 5.67
CA PHE A 265 -18.02 -34.20 5.25
C PHE A 265 -17.87 -33.09 4.20
N LEU A 266 -16.72 -32.98 3.53
CA LEU A 266 -16.45 -32.01 2.46
C LEU A 266 -17.27 -32.24 1.16
N ASP A 267 -17.94 -33.39 1.03
CA ASP A 267 -18.78 -33.69 -0.13
C ASP A 267 -19.95 -32.69 -0.28
N ALA A 268 -20.17 -32.21 -1.51
CA ALA A 268 -21.21 -31.25 -1.84
C ALA A 268 -22.63 -31.74 -1.49
N GLN A 269 -22.86 -33.06 -1.47
CA GLN A 269 -24.16 -33.62 -1.06
C GLN A 269 -24.44 -33.47 0.44
N ARG A 270 -23.42 -33.16 1.25
CA ARG A 270 -23.47 -33.20 2.72
C ARG A 270 -23.15 -31.86 3.37
N ILE A 271 -23.20 -30.78 2.58
CA ILE A 271 -22.91 -29.43 3.05
C ILE A 271 -23.77 -29.07 4.27
N HIS A 272 -25.02 -29.54 4.36
CA HIS A 272 -25.88 -29.31 5.53
C HIS A 272 -25.29 -29.85 6.84
N ASN A 273 -24.74 -31.07 6.82
CA ASN A 273 -24.13 -31.69 7.99
C ASN A 273 -22.83 -31.00 8.38
N LEU A 274 -22.00 -30.66 7.39
CA LEU A 274 -20.80 -29.86 7.62
C LEU A 274 -21.13 -28.48 8.18
N THR A 275 -22.17 -27.82 7.67
CA THR A 275 -22.62 -26.51 8.15
C THR A 275 -23.04 -26.60 9.61
N ASN A 276 -23.85 -27.61 9.98
CA ASN A 276 -24.28 -27.82 11.37
C ASN A 276 -23.08 -28.06 12.31
N TYR A 277 -22.08 -28.83 11.88
CA TYR A 277 -20.86 -29.03 12.65
C TYR A 277 -20.09 -27.72 12.87
N LEU A 278 -19.89 -26.94 11.80
CA LEU A 278 -19.18 -25.67 11.86
C LEU A 278 -19.94 -24.61 12.67
N GLU A 279 -21.27 -24.56 12.58
CA GLU A 279 -22.13 -23.70 13.44
C GLU A 279 -21.92 -24.07 14.93
N LYS A 280 -21.97 -25.36 15.28
CA LYS A 280 -21.75 -25.83 16.66
C LYS A 280 -20.31 -25.64 17.15
N LEU A 281 -19.33 -25.64 16.25
CA LEU A 281 -17.95 -25.32 16.57
C LEU A 281 -17.79 -23.84 16.93
N HIS A 282 -18.48 -22.94 16.21
CA HIS A 282 -18.51 -21.51 16.50
C HIS A 282 -19.27 -21.19 17.79
N GLU A 283 -20.42 -21.83 18.05
CA GLU A 283 -21.16 -21.66 19.32
C GLU A 283 -20.30 -21.98 20.55
N LYS A 284 -19.32 -22.88 20.40
CA LYS A 284 -18.37 -23.26 21.48
C LYS A 284 -17.12 -22.38 21.54
N GLY A 285 -16.93 -21.43 20.62
CA GLY A 285 -15.78 -20.52 20.60
C GLY A 285 -14.44 -21.19 20.22
N LEU A 286 -14.48 -22.37 19.58
CA LEU A 286 -13.28 -23.14 19.20
C LEU A 286 -12.98 -23.07 17.69
N ALA A 287 -13.66 -22.16 16.97
CA ALA A 287 -13.48 -22.00 15.54
C ALA A 287 -12.23 -21.18 15.20
N THR A 288 -11.53 -21.57 14.15
CA THR A 288 -10.40 -20.83 13.57
C THR A 288 -10.88 -20.01 12.36
N PRO A 289 -10.12 -19.00 11.89
CA PRO A 289 -10.48 -18.22 10.71
C PRO A 289 -10.73 -19.06 9.44
N ASP A 290 -10.03 -20.19 9.30
CA ASP A 290 -10.22 -21.15 8.21
C ASP A 290 -11.59 -21.85 8.31
N HIS A 291 -12.00 -22.21 9.53
CA HIS A 291 -13.32 -22.80 9.78
C HIS A 291 -14.43 -21.80 9.50
N THR A 292 -14.22 -20.52 9.81
CA THR A 292 -15.18 -19.46 9.50
C THR A 292 -15.31 -19.23 8.00
N THR A 293 -14.19 -19.24 7.28
CA THR A 293 -14.17 -19.13 5.82
C THR A 293 -14.89 -20.30 5.15
N LEU A 294 -14.68 -21.52 5.64
CA LEU A 294 -15.42 -22.71 5.20
C LEU A 294 -16.92 -22.58 5.48
N LEU A 295 -17.30 -22.03 6.62
CA LEU A 295 -18.70 -21.80 6.97
C LEU A 295 -19.38 -20.79 6.03
N ILE A 296 -18.71 -19.67 5.72
CA ILE A 296 -19.20 -18.66 4.74
C ILE A 296 -19.35 -19.30 3.34
N ASN A 297 -18.38 -20.11 2.92
CA ASN A 297 -18.46 -20.90 1.68
C ASN A 297 -19.66 -21.88 1.68
N CYS A 298 -19.97 -22.48 2.83
CA CYS A 298 -21.14 -23.34 2.95
C CYS A 298 -22.45 -22.54 2.86
N PHE A 299 -22.57 -21.40 3.55
CA PHE A 299 -23.76 -20.55 3.51
C PHE A 299 -24.03 -19.99 2.11
N THR A 300 -23.00 -19.54 1.40
CA THR A 300 -23.13 -19.03 0.03
C THR A 300 -23.58 -20.14 -0.92
N LYS A 301 -23.03 -21.35 -0.82
CA LYS A 301 -23.48 -22.53 -1.61
C LYS A 301 -24.91 -22.97 -1.30
N LEU A 302 -25.31 -22.93 -0.03
CA LEU A 302 -26.68 -23.29 0.40
C LEU A 302 -27.70 -22.16 0.15
N LYS A 303 -27.26 -20.99 -0.32
CA LYS A 303 -28.08 -19.76 -0.48
C LYS A 303 -28.85 -19.38 0.78
N ALA A 304 -28.27 -19.63 1.94
CA ALA A 304 -28.86 -19.33 3.24
C ALA A 304 -28.60 -17.86 3.63
N VAL A 305 -29.24 -16.93 2.93
CA VAL A 305 -28.97 -15.48 3.06
C VAL A 305 -29.22 -14.97 4.48
N ALA A 306 -30.33 -15.38 5.11
CA ALA A 306 -30.66 -14.95 6.48
C ALA A 306 -29.60 -15.38 7.50
N LYS A 307 -29.12 -16.63 7.42
CA LYS A 307 -28.06 -17.12 8.31
C LYS A 307 -26.73 -16.41 8.07
N LEU A 308 -26.41 -16.11 6.81
CA LEU A 308 -25.21 -15.36 6.46
C LEU A 308 -25.30 -13.92 6.97
N ASP A 309 -26.46 -13.28 6.86
CA ASP A 309 -26.73 -11.95 7.41
C ASP A 309 -26.57 -11.93 8.92
N ASP A 310 -27.21 -12.87 9.63
CA ASP A 310 -27.09 -12.99 11.09
C ASP A 310 -25.65 -13.27 11.52
N PHE A 311 -24.90 -14.02 10.72
CA PHE A 311 -23.50 -14.33 11.01
C PHE A 311 -22.56 -13.13 10.79
N ILE A 312 -22.75 -12.37 9.72
CA ILE A 312 -21.91 -11.21 9.37
C ILE A 312 -22.26 -9.99 10.22
N LYS A 313 -23.55 -9.77 10.50
CA LYS A 313 -24.05 -8.63 11.29
C LYS A 313 -24.12 -8.93 12.78
N GLY A 314 -24.23 -10.21 13.17
CA GLY A 314 -24.25 -10.64 14.56
C GLY A 314 -22.94 -10.30 15.28
N GLU A 315 -23.06 -9.67 16.43
CA GLU A 315 -21.96 -9.31 17.33
C GLU A 315 -21.44 -10.54 18.09
N GLN A 316 -20.90 -11.54 17.38
CA GLN A 316 -20.28 -12.71 18.04
C GLN A 316 -18.79 -12.51 18.37
N GLY A 317 -18.22 -11.34 18.04
CA GLY A 317 -16.92 -10.88 18.50
C GLY A 317 -17.09 -9.60 19.31
N GLY A 318 -16.35 -9.46 20.42
CA GLY A 318 -16.25 -8.21 21.15
C GLY A 318 -15.83 -7.06 20.23
N GLU A 319 -16.12 -5.82 20.65
CA GLU A 319 -15.91 -4.58 19.90
C GLU A 319 -14.63 -4.60 19.04
N GLY A 320 -14.79 -4.80 17.72
CA GLY A 320 -13.75 -4.54 16.72
C GLY A 320 -13.07 -5.74 16.04
N GLU A 321 -13.11 -6.96 16.57
CA GLU A 321 -12.44 -8.11 15.93
C GLU A 321 -13.40 -9.00 15.15
N LEU A 322 -13.23 -9.03 13.82
CA LEU A 322 -13.86 -10.03 12.96
C LEU A 322 -13.10 -11.35 13.11
N CYS A 323 -13.76 -12.42 13.58
CA CYS A 323 -13.14 -13.73 13.81
C CYS A 323 -12.86 -14.55 12.53
N PHE A 324 -12.69 -13.88 11.39
CA PHE A 324 -12.51 -14.52 10.09
C PHE A 324 -11.59 -13.73 9.19
N ASP A 325 -11.01 -14.41 8.21
CA ASP A 325 -10.21 -13.78 7.17
C ASP A 325 -11.12 -12.89 6.30
N VAL A 326 -11.00 -11.58 6.53
CA VAL A 326 -11.75 -10.53 5.84
C VAL A 326 -11.52 -10.61 4.33
N GLU A 327 -10.27 -10.82 3.90
CA GLU A 327 -9.92 -10.80 2.48
C GLU A 327 -10.59 -11.98 1.75
N THR A 328 -10.50 -13.17 2.33
CA THR A 328 -11.15 -14.36 1.74
C THR A 328 -12.67 -14.29 1.83
N ALA A 329 -13.24 -13.80 2.94
CA ALA A 329 -14.67 -13.61 3.08
C ALA A 329 -15.24 -12.64 2.02
N VAL A 330 -14.56 -11.53 1.77
CA VAL A 330 -14.95 -10.56 0.74
C VAL A 330 -14.89 -11.19 -0.65
N LYS A 331 -13.80 -11.90 -0.98
CA LYS A 331 -13.64 -12.59 -2.28
C LYS A 331 -14.73 -13.63 -2.52
N VAL A 332 -15.03 -14.46 -1.51
CA VAL A 332 -16.07 -15.50 -1.59
C VAL A 332 -17.45 -14.88 -1.77
N CYS A 333 -17.81 -13.89 -0.96
CA CYS A 333 -19.10 -13.20 -1.07
C CYS A 333 -19.25 -12.51 -2.43
N ARG A 334 -18.19 -11.86 -2.94
CA ARG A 334 -18.17 -11.23 -4.26
C ARG A 334 -18.35 -12.25 -5.39
N ALA A 335 -17.61 -13.36 -5.37
CA ALA A 335 -17.70 -14.42 -6.37
C ALA A 335 -19.07 -15.11 -6.39
N ALA A 336 -19.74 -15.18 -5.23
CA ALA A 336 -21.08 -15.73 -5.09
C ALA A 336 -22.21 -14.73 -5.43
N GLY A 337 -21.88 -13.48 -5.78
CA GLY A 337 -22.84 -12.43 -6.15
C GLY A 337 -23.47 -11.66 -4.98
N TYR A 338 -22.99 -11.87 -3.74
CA TYR A 338 -23.46 -11.16 -2.54
C TYR A 338 -22.65 -9.86 -2.32
N HIS A 339 -22.73 -8.94 -3.29
CA HIS A 339 -21.93 -7.71 -3.30
C HIS A 339 -22.19 -6.80 -2.09
N GLN A 340 -23.44 -6.72 -1.60
CA GLN A 340 -23.80 -5.91 -0.43
C GLN A 340 -23.18 -6.43 0.87
N HIS A 341 -23.16 -7.76 1.07
CA HIS A 341 -22.54 -8.39 2.24
C HIS A 341 -21.01 -8.23 2.19
N ALA A 342 -20.40 -8.42 1.02
CA ALA A 342 -18.97 -8.19 0.81
C ALA A 342 -18.59 -6.73 1.11
N MET A 343 -19.40 -5.77 0.65
CA MET A 343 -19.24 -4.35 0.92
C MET A 343 -19.32 -4.03 2.43
N TYR A 344 -20.30 -4.61 3.14
CA TYR A 344 -20.44 -4.42 4.58
C TYR A 344 -19.22 -4.94 5.36
N VAL A 345 -18.75 -6.16 5.03
CA VAL A 345 -17.55 -6.75 5.66
C VAL A 345 -16.32 -5.88 5.42
N ALA A 346 -16.09 -5.45 4.16
CA ALA A 346 -14.95 -4.59 3.82
C ALA A 346 -14.98 -3.25 4.58
N LYS A 347 -16.15 -2.62 4.69
CA LYS A 347 -16.32 -1.35 5.43
C LYS A 347 -16.05 -1.51 6.92
N LYS A 348 -16.56 -2.58 7.54
CA LYS A 348 -16.39 -2.85 8.98
C LYS A 348 -14.94 -3.20 9.33
N ALA A 349 -14.22 -3.86 8.43
CA ALA A 349 -12.82 -4.23 8.60
C ALA A 349 -11.82 -3.09 8.35
N GLY A 350 -12.26 -1.95 7.80
CA GLY A 350 -11.35 -0.88 7.37
C GLY A 350 -10.62 -1.19 6.05
N GLU A 351 -11.04 -2.21 5.31
CA GLU A 351 -10.44 -2.57 4.02
C GLU A 351 -10.97 -1.67 2.89
N HIS A 352 -10.45 -0.44 2.84
CA HIS A 352 -10.87 0.60 1.90
C HIS A 352 -10.74 0.20 0.42
N GLU A 353 -9.76 -0.66 0.10
CA GLU A 353 -9.52 -1.13 -1.27
C GLU A 353 -10.69 -1.93 -1.82
N TRP A 354 -11.05 -2.95 -1.07
CA TRP A 354 -12.10 -3.89 -1.45
C TRP A 354 -13.46 -3.20 -1.46
N TYR A 355 -13.71 -2.32 -0.49
CA TYR A 355 -14.94 -1.53 -0.43
C TYR A 355 -15.12 -0.70 -1.71
N LEU A 356 -14.12 0.09 -2.08
CA LEU A 356 -14.17 0.95 -3.27
C LEU A 356 -14.21 0.13 -4.56
N LYS A 357 -13.48 -0.99 -4.63
CA LYS A 357 -13.49 -1.87 -5.79
C LYS A 357 -14.88 -2.46 -6.06
N ILE A 358 -15.54 -2.97 -5.03
CA ILE A 358 -16.91 -3.52 -5.14
C ILE A 358 -17.89 -2.41 -5.51
N LEU A 359 -17.77 -1.24 -4.89
CA LEU A 359 -18.69 -0.13 -5.10
C LEU A 359 -18.58 0.46 -6.53
N LEU A 360 -17.37 0.55 -7.08
CA LEU A 360 -17.11 1.14 -8.39
C LEU A 360 -17.28 0.15 -9.55
N GLU A 361 -16.83 -1.10 -9.40
CA GLU A 361 -16.87 -2.10 -10.48
C GLU A 361 -18.21 -2.86 -10.53
N ASP A 362 -18.78 -3.24 -9.37
CA ASP A 362 -19.95 -4.13 -9.32
C ASP A 362 -21.26 -3.37 -9.08
N LEU A 363 -21.27 -2.37 -8.19
CA LEU A 363 -22.50 -1.67 -7.77
C LEU A 363 -22.76 -0.34 -8.50
N GLY A 364 -21.74 0.25 -9.13
CA GLY A 364 -21.85 1.55 -9.81
C GLY A 364 -22.19 2.72 -8.88
N GLY A 365 -21.87 2.63 -7.59
CA GLY A 365 -22.18 3.62 -6.57
C GLY A 365 -21.18 4.77 -6.50
N TYR A 366 -21.02 5.55 -7.57
CA TYR A 366 -19.97 6.57 -7.67
C TYR A 366 -20.10 7.69 -6.62
N ASP A 367 -21.32 8.11 -6.29
CA ASP A 367 -21.56 9.17 -5.30
C ASP A 367 -21.17 8.73 -3.88
N GLU A 368 -21.52 7.50 -3.50
CA GLU A 368 -21.14 6.92 -2.21
C GLU A 368 -19.62 6.67 -2.14
N ALA A 369 -19.00 6.28 -3.25
CA ALA A 369 -17.55 6.11 -3.32
C ALA A 369 -16.80 7.43 -3.09
N LEU A 370 -17.27 8.53 -3.70
CA LEU A 370 -16.68 9.86 -3.50
C LEU A 370 -16.86 10.34 -2.07
N GLN A 371 -18.07 10.22 -1.51
CA GLN A 371 -18.32 10.57 -0.10
C GLN A 371 -17.42 9.76 0.86
N TYR A 372 -17.24 8.47 0.57
CA TYR A 372 -16.36 7.63 1.36
C TYR A 372 -14.90 8.08 1.25
N ILE A 373 -14.38 8.32 0.04
CA ILE A 373 -13.02 8.82 -0.18
C ILE A 373 -12.80 10.15 0.54
N SER A 374 -13.78 11.07 0.50
CA SER A 374 -13.70 12.35 1.22
C SER A 374 -13.69 12.20 2.74
N SER A 375 -14.21 11.09 3.28
CA SER A 375 -14.17 10.81 4.72
C SER A 375 -12.85 10.18 5.20
N LEU A 376 -12.00 9.71 4.27
CA LEU A 376 -10.71 9.08 4.60
C LEU A 376 -9.62 10.13 4.90
N PRO A 377 -8.57 9.76 5.64
CA PRO A 377 -7.37 10.60 5.80
C PRO A 377 -6.76 10.99 4.45
N LEU A 378 -6.22 12.22 4.36
CA LEU A 378 -5.70 12.82 3.11
C LEU A 378 -4.76 11.89 2.31
N TYR A 379 -3.86 11.19 2.99
CA TYR A 379 -2.91 10.28 2.36
C TYR A 379 -3.61 9.08 1.72
N GLU A 380 -4.55 8.45 2.45
CA GLU A 380 -5.28 7.29 1.94
C GLU A 380 -6.22 7.69 0.81
N ALA A 381 -6.93 8.81 0.96
CA ALA A 381 -7.77 9.36 -0.10
C ALA A 381 -6.98 9.60 -1.40
N ALA A 382 -5.75 10.13 -1.29
CA ALA A 382 -4.87 10.34 -2.43
C ALA A 382 -4.47 9.01 -3.11
N VAL A 383 -4.08 7.98 -2.35
CA VAL A 383 -3.73 6.66 -2.91
C VAL A 383 -4.94 6.04 -3.62
N ARG A 384 -6.14 6.13 -3.03
CA ARG A 384 -7.36 5.60 -3.64
C ARG A 384 -7.77 6.34 -4.91
N LEU A 385 -7.61 7.67 -4.95
CA LEU A 385 -7.83 8.44 -6.17
C LEU A 385 -6.80 8.13 -7.26
N LYS A 386 -5.54 7.87 -6.92
CA LYS A 386 -4.54 7.42 -7.92
C LYS A 386 -4.93 6.11 -8.60
N GLN A 387 -5.57 5.19 -7.87
CA GLN A 387 -6.01 3.89 -8.36
C GLN A 387 -7.34 3.96 -9.14
N TYR A 388 -8.36 4.59 -8.54
CA TYR A 388 -9.74 4.55 -9.03
C TYR A 388 -10.24 5.86 -9.65
N GLY A 389 -9.47 6.93 -9.56
CA GLY A 389 -9.86 8.25 -10.05
C GLY A 389 -10.21 8.25 -11.53
N LYS A 390 -9.62 7.35 -12.34
CA LYS A 390 -9.89 7.31 -13.78
C LYS A 390 -11.36 7.03 -14.05
N ILE A 391 -11.92 6.06 -13.31
CA ILE A 391 -13.34 5.68 -13.39
C ILE A 391 -14.21 6.84 -12.88
N LEU A 392 -13.84 7.42 -11.75
CA LEU A 392 -14.56 8.52 -11.13
C LEU A 392 -14.62 9.78 -12.02
N VAL A 393 -13.52 10.17 -12.65
CA VAL A 393 -13.48 11.29 -13.60
C VAL A 393 -14.32 11.01 -14.85
N CYS A 394 -14.38 9.76 -15.31
CA CYS A 394 -15.22 9.40 -16.47
C CYS A 394 -16.72 9.53 -16.17
N HIS A 395 -17.17 9.22 -14.95
CA HIS A 395 -18.58 9.23 -14.59
C HIS A 395 -19.04 10.53 -13.90
N LYS A 396 -18.26 11.03 -12.92
CA LYS A 396 -18.54 12.22 -12.09
C LYS A 396 -17.35 13.18 -12.03
N PRO A 397 -17.01 13.85 -13.15
CA PRO A 397 -15.86 14.73 -13.22
C PRO A 397 -15.87 15.92 -12.22
N PRO A 398 -16.96 16.72 -12.09
CA PRO A 398 -16.91 17.90 -11.23
C PRO A 398 -16.76 17.54 -9.76
N GLU A 399 -17.50 16.53 -9.28
CA GLU A 399 -17.41 16.08 -7.89
C GLU A 399 -16.02 15.48 -7.58
N THR A 400 -15.43 14.74 -8.53
CA THR A 400 -14.08 14.18 -8.36
C THR A 400 -13.01 15.27 -8.29
N ILE A 401 -13.15 16.32 -9.10
CA ILE A 401 -12.24 17.47 -9.09
C ILE A 401 -12.33 18.24 -7.77
N ASP A 402 -13.53 18.41 -7.22
CA ASP A 402 -13.70 19.08 -5.93
C ASP A 402 -12.99 18.32 -4.80
N VAL A 403 -13.07 16.98 -4.79
CA VAL A 403 -12.33 16.14 -3.82
C VAL A 403 -10.81 16.24 -4.05
N LEU A 404 -10.34 16.18 -5.31
CA LEU A 404 -8.92 16.34 -5.64
C LEU A 404 -8.37 17.71 -5.21
N LEU A 405 -9.13 18.78 -5.42
CA LEU A 405 -8.78 20.12 -4.97
C LEU A 405 -8.73 20.21 -3.44
N GLY A 406 -9.69 19.60 -2.73
CA GLY A 406 -9.66 19.51 -1.27
C GLY A 406 -8.39 18.84 -0.74
N ILE A 407 -7.94 17.77 -1.40
CA ILE A 407 -6.74 17.03 -1.01
C ILE A 407 -5.45 17.79 -1.34
N CYS A 408 -5.39 18.49 -2.48
CA CYS A 408 -4.17 19.19 -2.92
C CYS A 408 -4.01 20.59 -2.28
N VAL A 409 -5.10 21.29 -1.96
CA VAL A 409 -5.06 22.65 -1.38
C VAL A 409 -5.05 22.59 0.16
N GLY A 410 -5.61 21.53 0.75
CA GLY A 410 -5.89 21.44 2.17
C GLY A 410 -7.09 22.31 2.56
N ASP A 411 -7.90 21.84 3.51
CA ASP A 411 -9.04 22.62 3.99
C ASP A 411 -8.57 23.93 4.63
N SER A 412 -8.97 25.06 4.03
CA SER A 412 -8.68 26.41 4.54
C SER A 412 -9.56 26.77 5.75
N THR A 413 -10.41 25.85 6.21
CA THR A 413 -11.29 26.01 7.38
C THR A 413 -10.61 25.43 8.59
N GLY A 414 -10.12 26.30 9.47
CA GLY A 414 -9.23 25.96 10.56
C GLY A 414 -9.72 24.81 11.45
N SER A 415 -8.97 23.71 11.42
CA SER A 415 -8.69 22.90 12.58
C SER A 415 -7.17 22.83 12.71
N ASN A 416 -6.67 23.19 13.89
CA ASN A 416 -5.31 22.87 14.32
C ASN A 416 -5.19 21.34 14.46
N ASP A 417 -5.20 20.60 13.36
CA ASP A 417 -4.76 19.20 13.37
C ASP A 417 -3.24 19.19 13.38
N ARG A 418 -2.72 19.46 14.58
CA ARG A 418 -1.40 19.00 14.98
C ARG A 418 -1.45 17.48 14.87
N SER A 419 -0.81 16.93 13.83
CA SER A 419 -0.38 15.53 13.86
C SER A 419 0.41 15.31 15.15
N ASP A 420 0.15 14.20 15.85
CA ASP A 420 0.72 13.82 17.15
C ASP A 420 2.26 13.60 17.14
N ASN A 421 2.96 14.02 16.06
CA ASN A 421 4.40 13.84 15.86
C ASN A 421 5.14 15.02 15.23
N GLY A 422 4.58 16.24 15.19
CA GLY A 422 5.34 17.46 14.88
C GLY A 422 6.01 17.54 13.48
N LEU A 423 5.62 16.70 12.51
CA LEU A 423 6.02 16.86 11.11
C LEU A 423 4.94 17.63 10.32
N PRO A 424 5.31 18.52 9.38
CA PRO A 424 4.35 19.18 8.50
C PRO A 424 3.64 18.15 7.61
N THR A 425 2.31 18.22 7.54
CA THR A 425 1.48 17.37 6.68
C THR A 425 1.83 17.67 5.21
N ILE A 426 2.56 16.77 4.56
CA ILE A 426 2.93 16.90 3.15
C ILE A 426 1.67 16.68 2.31
N LEU A 427 1.16 17.75 1.71
CA LEU A 427 0.03 17.67 0.78
C LEU A 427 0.47 17.00 -0.54
N PRO A 428 -0.35 16.11 -1.13
CA PRO A 428 -0.07 15.50 -2.43
C PRO A 428 0.05 16.55 -3.56
N SER A 429 0.98 16.32 -4.50
CA SER A 429 1.13 17.20 -5.67
C SER A 429 0.00 16.96 -6.68
N PRO A 430 -0.60 18.02 -7.27
CA PRO A 430 -1.56 17.88 -8.36
C PRO A 430 -1.02 17.10 -9.56
N VAL A 431 0.30 17.15 -9.80
CA VAL A 431 0.97 16.48 -10.91
C VAL A 431 0.85 14.95 -10.78
N ASP A 432 0.77 14.44 -9.55
CA ASP A 432 0.61 13.02 -9.28
C ASP A 432 -0.73 12.44 -9.77
N PHE A 433 -1.68 13.28 -10.17
CA PHE A 433 -3.03 12.89 -10.58
C PHE A 433 -3.26 13.10 -12.09
N VAL A 434 -2.28 13.60 -12.84
CA VAL A 434 -2.42 13.87 -14.29
C VAL A 434 -2.82 12.61 -15.08
N HIS A 435 -2.28 11.44 -14.71
CA HIS A 435 -2.57 10.16 -15.36
C HIS A 435 -4.04 9.71 -15.22
N ILE A 436 -4.79 10.32 -14.31
CA ILE A 436 -6.20 10.02 -14.11
C ILE A 436 -7.06 10.58 -15.25
N PHE A 437 -6.63 11.68 -15.87
CA PHE A 437 -7.37 12.42 -16.87
C PHE A 437 -6.98 12.08 -18.32
N VAL A 438 -6.28 10.98 -18.57
CA VAL A 438 -5.77 10.59 -19.90
C VAL A 438 -6.87 10.62 -20.98
N ASP A 439 -8.08 10.18 -20.63
CA ASP A 439 -9.22 10.13 -21.55
C ASP A 439 -10.10 11.41 -21.49
N GLN A 440 -9.73 12.41 -20.69
CA GLN A 440 -10.55 13.60 -20.39
C GLN A 440 -9.69 14.87 -20.24
N PRO A 441 -9.00 15.34 -21.29
CA PRO A 441 -8.04 16.45 -21.19
C PRO A 441 -8.69 17.81 -20.87
N LYS A 442 -9.98 18.01 -21.20
CA LYS A 442 -10.74 19.21 -20.80
C LYS A 442 -10.88 19.34 -19.28
N TRP A 443 -11.11 18.22 -18.60
CA TRP A 443 -11.25 18.18 -17.15
C TRP A 443 -9.90 18.31 -16.44
N LEU A 444 -8.82 17.80 -17.04
CA LEU A 444 -7.45 18.08 -16.59
C LEU A 444 -7.15 19.58 -16.63
N MET A 445 -7.45 20.23 -17.74
CA MET A 445 -7.26 21.68 -17.91
C MET A 445 -8.02 22.45 -16.83
N PHE A 446 -9.30 22.12 -16.60
CA PHE A 446 -10.10 22.76 -15.55
C PHE A 446 -9.53 22.54 -14.14
N PHE A 447 -9.10 21.32 -13.81
CA PHE A 447 -8.48 21.00 -12.52
C PHE A 447 -7.22 21.84 -12.27
N LEU A 448 -6.31 21.90 -13.24
CA LEU A 448 -5.05 22.64 -13.13
C LEU A 448 -5.28 24.16 -13.07
N GLU A 449 -6.21 24.70 -13.87
CA GLU A 449 -6.63 26.12 -13.81
C GLU A 449 -7.16 26.48 -12.41
N GLN A 450 -8.02 25.64 -11.83
CA GLN A 450 -8.58 25.86 -10.49
C GLN A 450 -7.52 25.77 -9.39
N TYR A 451 -6.55 24.87 -9.53
CA TYR A 451 -5.45 24.77 -8.57
C TYR A 451 -4.58 26.04 -8.56
N ILE A 452 -4.15 26.53 -9.73
CA ILE A 452 -3.34 27.77 -9.82
C ILE A 452 -4.10 28.98 -9.28
N ASN A 453 -5.42 29.06 -9.51
CA ASN A 453 -6.22 30.17 -8.98
C ASN A 453 -6.29 30.17 -7.44
N LYS A 454 -6.25 28.99 -6.81
CA LYS A 454 -6.33 28.83 -5.34
C LYS A 454 -4.97 28.90 -4.66
N VAL A 455 -3.92 28.36 -5.29
CA VAL A 455 -2.56 28.25 -4.72
C VAL A 455 -1.60 29.12 -5.51
N LYS A 456 -1.03 30.16 -4.87
CA LYS A 456 -0.16 31.14 -5.55
C LYS A 456 1.32 30.76 -5.56
N ASP A 457 1.79 30.03 -4.55
CA ASP A 457 3.19 29.61 -4.42
C ASP A 457 3.25 28.10 -4.18
N SER A 458 3.58 27.34 -5.23
CA SER A 458 3.81 25.89 -5.16
C SER A 458 4.98 25.49 -6.06
N LEU A 459 5.78 24.53 -5.61
CA LEU A 459 6.88 23.95 -6.39
C LEU A 459 6.38 23.19 -7.63
N ALA A 460 5.12 22.75 -7.62
CA ALA A 460 4.49 22.08 -8.76
C ALA A 460 4.13 23.04 -9.91
N HIS A 461 4.23 24.37 -9.71
CA HIS A 461 3.79 25.33 -10.72
C HIS A 461 4.50 25.13 -12.04
N THR A 462 5.82 24.95 -12.08
CA THR A 462 6.53 24.79 -13.36
C THR A 462 6.00 23.62 -14.19
N GLU A 463 5.78 22.46 -13.57
CA GLU A 463 5.26 21.26 -14.23
C GLU A 463 3.79 21.43 -14.66
N ILE A 464 2.98 22.11 -13.84
CA ILE A 464 1.59 22.43 -14.16
C ILE A 464 1.53 23.41 -15.34
N HIS A 465 2.38 24.45 -15.37
CA HIS A 465 2.42 25.41 -16.46
C HIS A 465 2.85 24.72 -17.77
N ASN A 466 3.83 23.82 -17.73
CA ASN A 466 4.24 23.02 -18.89
C ASN A 466 3.06 22.19 -19.43
N THR A 467 2.36 21.47 -18.56
CA THR A 467 1.21 20.64 -18.93
C THR A 467 0.06 21.51 -19.47
N LEU A 468 -0.21 22.66 -18.86
CA LEU A 468 -1.22 23.62 -19.33
C LEU A 468 -0.85 24.22 -20.69
N LEU A 469 0.42 24.54 -20.94
CA LEU A 469 0.87 25.01 -22.26
C LEU A 469 0.63 23.97 -23.34
N GLU A 470 0.96 22.70 -23.06
CA GLU A 470 0.69 21.60 -23.98
C GLU A 470 -0.83 21.46 -24.26
N LEU A 471 -1.66 21.48 -23.21
CA LEU A 471 -3.12 21.43 -23.35
C LEU A 471 -3.68 22.65 -24.09
N TYR A 472 -3.18 23.85 -23.83
CA TYR A 472 -3.67 25.07 -24.46
C TYR A 472 -3.35 25.12 -25.95
N LEU A 473 -2.17 24.66 -26.34
CA LEU A 473 -1.71 24.70 -27.72
C LEU A 473 -2.17 23.48 -28.55
N SER A 474 -2.62 22.40 -27.90
CA SER A 474 -3.09 21.17 -28.57
C SER A 474 -4.17 21.42 -29.64
N GLU A 475 -4.16 20.63 -30.72
CA GLU A 475 -5.08 20.83 -31.86
C GLU A 475 -6.48 20.24 -31.64
N ASP A 476 -6.59 19.11 -30.92
CA ASP A 476 -7.83 18.39 -30.65
C ASP A 476 -7.88 17.90 -29.19
N LEU A 477 -8.89 18.30 -28.41
CA LEU A 477 -9.17 17.79 -27.06
C LEU A 477 -10.16 16.61 -27.04
N CYS A 478 -10.38 15.92 -28.17
CA CYS A 478 -11.36 14.83 -28.26
C CYS A 478 -10.79 13.49 -27.81
N ALA A 479 -11.49 12.84 -26.87
CA ALA A 479 -11.21 11.47 -26.46
C ALA A 479 -11.77 10.47 -27.48
N PRO A 480 -11.07 9.37 -27.80
CA PRO A 480 -11.69 8.22 -28.44
C PRO A 480 -12.69 7.61 -27.45
N GLY A 481 -13.98 7.72 -27.76
CA GLY A 481 -15.05 7.24 -26.88
C GLY A 481 -15.00 5.73 -26.64
N PHE A 482 -15.25 5.33 -25.40
CA PHE A 482 -15.61 3.96 -25.03
C PHE A 482 -16.87 3.55 -25.80
N SER A 483 -16.72 2.76 -26.86
CA SER A 483 -17.83 1.99 -27.43
C SER A 483 -17.88 0.62 -26.76
N GLU A 484 -19.03 0.30 -26.18
CA GLU A 484 -19.43 -1.01 -25.65
C GLU A 484 -18.92 -2.17 -26.51
N ASN A 485 -18.33 -3.18 -25.86
CA ASN A 485 -18.36 -4.58 -26.31
C ASN A 485 -18.07 -5.49 -25.10
N LEU A 486 -19.15 -5.83 -24.39
CA LEU A 486 -19.22 -7.07 -23.62
C LEU A 486 -19.38 -8.24 -24.62
N ASP A 487 -18.72 -9.35 -24.30
CA ASP A 487 -18.76 -10.68 -24.92
C ASP A 487 -17.88 -10.96 -26.16
N LYS A 488 -16.67 -11.50 -25.91
CA LYS A 488 -16.34 -12.92 -26.19
C LYS A 488 -14.92 -13.33 -25.74
N LYS A 489 -14.91 -14.43 -25.00
CA LYS A 489 -13.87 -15.39 -24.56
C LYS A 489 -12.46 -15.31 -25.18
N GLU A 490 -11.49 -15.28 -24.24
CA GLU A 490 -10.22 -16.04 -24.13
C GLU A 490 -9.52 -16.55 -25.40
N GLU A 491 -8.25 -16.14 -25.57
CA GLU A 491 -7.12 -17.09 -25.56
C GLU A 491 -5.81 -16.36 -25.19
N GLU A 492 -5.12 -16.90 -24.18
CA GLU A 492 -3.84 -16.44 -23.65
C GLU A 492 -2.68 -16.67 -24.64
N LYS A 493 -1.72 -15.73 -24.66
CA LYS A 493 -0.29 -16.07 -24.76
C LYS A 493 0.60 -14.96 -24.19
N HIS A 494 1.41 -15.37 -23.21
CA HIS A 494 2.47 -14.62 -22.54
C HIS A 494 3.43 -13.87 -23.48
N GLY A 495 3.90 -12.70 -23.04
CA GLY A 495 5.10 -12.05 -23.58
C GLY A 495 5.39 -10.68 -22.96
N SER A 496 6.47 -10.59 -22.17
CA SER A 496 6.96 -9.40 -21.47
C SER A 496 7.26 -8.16 -22.31
N LEU A 497 7.40 -7.04 -21.57
CA LEU A 497 8.42 -5.98 -21.68
C LEU A 497 8.03 -4.65 -22.36
N ASN A 498 8.16 -3.59 -21.57
CA ASN A 498 8.82 -2.31 -21.88
C ASN A 498 8.80 -1.85 -23.34
N ARG A 499 8.03 -0.78 -23.63
CA ARG A 499 8.47 0.28 -24.54
C ARG A 499 7.54 1.50 -24.53
N VAL A 500 7.87 2.48 -23.70
CA VAL A 500 7.72 3.88 -24.12
C VAL A 500 8.95 4.17 -24.99
N LYS A 501 8.76 4.26 -26.30
CA LYS A 501 9.77 4.81 -27.21
C LYS A 501 9.12 5.76 -28.20
N SER A 502 9.45 7.04 -28.02
CA SER A 502 9.97 7.94 -29.05
C SER A 502 9.21 7.97 -30.38
N LEU A 503 8.34 8.96 -30.54
CA LEU A 503 7.95 9.45 -31.86
C LEU A 503 8.99 10.45 -32.35
N ILE A 504 10.09 9.91 -32.90
CA ILE A 504 10.94 10.62 -33.86
C ILE A 504 10.38 10.27 -35.24
N VAL A 505 9.77 11.23 -35.92
CA VAL A 505 9.41 11.09 -37.34
C VAL A 505 10.21 12.11 -38.15
N LYS A 506 11.01 11.61 -39.09
CA LYS A 506 11.77 12.39 -40.08
C LYS A 506 10.84 12.98 -41.16
N PRO A 507 11.15 14.13 -41.77
CA PRO A 507 10.35 14.66 -42.87
C PRO A 507 10.75 14.00 -44.20
N SER A 508 9.76 13.70 -45.03
CA SER A 508 9.97 13.46 -46.47
C SER A 508 8.85 14.10 -47.28
N SER A 509 9.17 14.36 -48.54
CA SER A 509 8.76 15.49 -49.36
C SER A 509 7.55 15.28 -50.28
N LYS A 510 6.83 16.40 -50.51
CA LYS A 510 6.17 16.88 -51.75
C LYS A 510 5.03 16.09 -52.43
N ASN A 511 3.95 16.86 -52.64
CA ASN A 511 3.04 16.96 -53.79
C ASN A 511 2.20 15.74 -54.22
N GLU A 512 0.87 15.88 -54.21
CA GLU A 512 0.08 16.21 -55.42
C GLU A 512 -1.42 16.37 -55.08
N ALA A 513 -2.06 17.32 -55.75
CA ALA A 513 -3.49 17.61 -55.66
C ALA A 513 -4.30 16.66 -56.55
N SER A 514 -5.49 16.24 -56.09
CA SER A 514 -6.59 15.94 -57.02
C SER A 514 -7.96 16.09 -56.33
N ASN A 515 -8.80 16.89 -56.99
CA ASN A 515 -10.22 17.07 -56.73
C ASN A 515 -10.98 15.76 -56.95
N ILE A 516 -11.84 15.36 -56.01
CA ILE A 516 -13.06 14.62 -56.34
C ILE A 516 -14.20 15.13 -55.44
N ASP A 517 -15.16 15.75 -56.14
CA ASP A 517 -16.46 16.22 -55.69
C ASP A 517 -17.44 15.04 -55.56
N TYR A 518 -18.22 14.99 -54.49
CA TYR A 518 -19.58 14.43 -54.51
C TYR A 518 -20.41 15.09 -53.40
N SER A 519 -21.12 16.15 -53.78
CA SER A 519 -22.34 16.57 -53.08
C SER A 519 -23.47 15.56 -53.32
N LEU A 520 -24.21 15.20 -52.28
CA LEU A 520 -25.59 14.71 -52.40
C LEU A 520 -26.45 15.35 -51.30
N HIS A 521 -27.35 16.22 -51.74
CA HIS A 521 -28.40 16.88 -50.98
C HIS A 521 -29.48 15.90 -50.50
N ARG A 522 -29.99 16.12 -49.27
CA ARG A 522 -31.44 16.05 -49.00
C ARG A 522 -31.84 16.98 -47.84
N LYS A 523 -32.88 17.79 -48.07
CA LYS A 523 -33.43 18.84 -47.20
C LYS A 523 -34.69 18.35 -46.45
N PHE A 524 -35.08 19.15 -45.44
CA PHE A 524 -36.37 19.27 -44.70
C PHE A 524 -36.54 18.36 -43.47
N SER A 525 -37.09 18.79 -42.31
CA SER A 525 -37.71 20.04 -41.84
C SER A 525 -37.74 20.07 -40.29
N LYS A 526 -37.93 21.25 -39.71
CA LYS A 526 -38.07 21.56 -38.28
C LYS A 526 -39.20 20.78 -37.57
N ASN A 527 -38.97 20.38 -36.31
CA ASN A 527 -39.92 20.58 -35.21
C ASN A 527 -39.19 20.63 -33.85
N LYS A 528 -39.71 21.48 -32.95
CA LYS A 528 -39.20 21.86 -31.62
C LYS A 528 -39.43 20.76 -30.56
N SER A 529 -38.69 20.97 -29.46
CA SER A 529 -38.84 20.45 -28.07
C SER A 529 -38.34 19.04 -27.80
N ASP A 530 -37.10 18.91 -27.32
CA ASP A 530 -36.83 18.69 -25.88
C ASP A 530 -35.31 18.68 -25.63
N ILE A 531 -34.92 18.95 -24.38
CA ILE A 531 -33.56 19.18 -23.91
C ILE A 531 -32.69 17.93 -24.14
N SER A 532 -31.67 18.03 -25.01
CA SER A 532 -30.63 17.01 -25.22
C SER A 532 -29.26 17.70 -25.37
N VAL A 533 -28.52 17.82 -24.26
CA VAL A 533 -27.13 18.32 -24.26
C VAL A 533 -26.18 17.13 -24.26
N VAL A 534 -26.19 16.33 -25.33
CA VAL A 534 -25.10 15.42 -25.67
C VAL A 534 -25.11 15.26 -27.19
N ASP A 535 -24.60 16.27 -27.90
CA ASP A 535 -24.01 16.10 -29.24
C ASP A 535 -23.49 17.44 -29.75
N SER A 536 -22.17 17.61 -29.77
CA SER A 536 -21.46 18.56 -30.65
C SER A 536 -19.96 18.21 -30.65
N LEU A 537 -19.63 17.27 -31.53
CA LEU A 537 -18.29 17.02 -32.04
C LEU A 537 -17.76 18.25 -32.78
N LYS A 538 -16.47 18.56 -32.57
CA LYS A 538 -15.65 19.72 -32.99
C LYS A 538 -15.73 20.94 -32.07
N GLU A 539 -14.60 21.20 -31.42
CA GLU A 539 -14.30 22.47 -30.76
C GLU A 539 -14.57 23.64 -31.72
N SER A 540 -15.28 24.66 -31.24
CA SER A 540 -15.51 25.87 -32.03
C SER A 540 -14.19 26.59 -32.27
N LYS A 541 -14.01 27.21 -33.45
CA LYS A 541 -12.85 28.09 -33.70
C LYS A 541 -12.72 29.18 -32.63
N GLU A 542 -13.83 29.60 -32.03
CA GLU A 542 -13.86 30.57 -30.94
C GLU A 542 -13.27 30.00 -29.65
N GLU A 543 -13.63 28.77 -29.25
CA GLU A 543 -13.10 28.08 -28.07
C GLU A 543 -11.59 27.82 -28.22
N LYS A 544 -11.14 27.43 -29.43
CA LYS A 544 -9.71 27.26 -29.74
C LYS A 544 -8.95 28.58 -29.63
N ASN A 545 -9.50 29.67 -30.16
CA ASN A 545 -8.87 30.99 -30.06
C ASN A 545 -8.80 31.50 -28.62
N GLU A 546 -9.84 31.27 -27.82
CA GLU A 546 -9.85 31.60 -26.40
C GLU A 546 -8.77 30.79 -25.64
N ARG A 547 -8.62 29.51 -25.97
CA ARG A 547 -7.57 28.67 -25.41
C ARG A 547 -6.16 29.14 -25.79
N LEU A 548 -5.93 29.49 -27.05
CA LEU A 548 -4.65 30.08 -27.49
C LEU A 548 -4.37 31.43 -26.80
N ALA A 549 -5.41 32.24 -26.56
CA ALA A 549 -5.28 33.49 -25.80
C ALA A 549 -4.91 33.23 -24.33
N LYS A 550 -5.49 32.20 -23.70
CA LYS A 550 -5.08 31.73 -22.37
C LYS A 550 -3.62 31.25 -22.36
N GLY A 551 -3.19 30.51 -23.38
CA GLY A 551 -1.79 30.11 -23.56
C GLY A 551 -0.84 31.30 -23.64
N LEU A 552 -1.18 32.33 -24.43
CA LEU A 552 -0.41 33.58 -24.49
C LEU A 552 -0.36 34.31 -23.15
N SER A 553 -1.49 34.36 -22.46
CA SER A 553 -1.59 34.98 -21.14
C SER A 553 -0.69 34.26 -20.14
N LEU A 554 -0.68 32.92 -20.16
CA LEU A 554 0.16 32.09 -19.30
C LEU A 554 1.64 32.34 -19.56
N LEU A 555 2.08 32.35 -20.83
CA LEU A 555 3.47 32.65 -21.21
C LEU A 555 3.92 34.01 -20.66
N LYS A 556 3.04 35.01 -20.69
CA LYS A 556 3.33 36.37 -20.20
C LYS A 556 3.29 36.48 -18.68
N SER A 557 2.31 35.86 -18.02
CA SER A 557 2.15 35.95 -16.56
C SER A 557 3.20 35.12 -15.82
N ALA A 558 3.61 33.99 -16.38
CA ALA A 558 4.61 33.11 -15.81
C ALA A 558 6.06 33.50 -16.16
N TRP A 559 6.26 34.54 -16.98
CA TRP A 559 7.56 35.20 -17.18
C TRP A 559 7.49 36.72 -16.98
N PRO A 560 7.30 37.20 -15.73
CA PRO A 560 7.27 38.62 -15.43
C PRO A 560 8.59 39.32 -15.78
N SER A 561 8.54 40.59 -16.16
CA SER A 561 9.75 41.37 -16.54
C SER A 561 10.82 41.53 -15.44
N HIS A 562 10.54 41.11 -14.20
CA HIS A 562 11.47 41.20 -13.07
C HIS A 562 12.15 39.86 -12.72
N GLU A 563 11.70 38.74 -13.28
CA GLU A 563 12.28 37.40 -13.05
C GLU A 563 13.23 37.02 -14.20
N GLN A 564 14.39 36.42 -13.87
CA GLN A 564 15.40 36.02 -14.87
C GLN A 564 15.03 34.73 -15.62
N GLN A 565 14.19 33.89 -15.03
CA GLN A 565 13.74 32.61 -15.59
C GLN A 565 12.20 32.52 -15.50
N PRO A 566 11.53 31.88 -16.46
CA PRO A 566 10.10 31.65 -16.40
C PRO A 566 9.75 30.54 -15.40
N ARG A 567 8.48 30.53 -14.97
CA ARG A 567 7.87 29.42 -14.21
C ARG A 567 7.35 28.31 -15.14
N TYR A 568 8.07 28.03 -16.22
CA TYR A 568 7.87 26.93 -17.18
C TYR A 568 9.21 26.57 -17.82
N ASP A 569 9.28 25.44 -18.51
CA ASP A 569 10.48 25.02 -19.25
C ASP A 569 10.58 25.81 -20.57
N GLU A 570 11.68 26.57 -20.71
CA GLU A 570 11.96 27.45 -21.85
C GLU A 570 12.04 26.67 -23.17
N ASP A 571 12.79 25.57 -23.18
CA ASP A 571 13.05 24.77 -24.38
C ASP A 571 11.77 24.06 -24.82
N LEU A 572 11.02 23.51 -23.87
CA LEU A 572 9.72 22.88 -24.14
C LEU A 572 8.72 23.89 -24.74
N ALA A 573 8.65 25.10 -24.18
CA ALA A 573 7.74 26.13 -24.67
C ALA A 573 8.05 26.53 -26.12
N VAL A 574 9.33 26.65 -26.49
CA VAL A 574 9.76 26.93 -27.86
C VAL A 574 9.35 25.79 -28.80
N VAL A 575 9.66 24.54 -28.42
CA VAL A 575 9.31 23.36 -29.23
C VAL A 575 7.80 23.26 -29.46
N LEU A 576 6.99 23.44 -28.41
CA LEU A 576 5.53 23.40 -28.52
C LEU A 576 4.99 24.49 -29.44
N CYS A 577 5.49 25.73 -29.31
CA CYS A 577 5.03 26.82 -30.15
C CYS A 577 5.48 26.66 -31.62
N GLU A 578 6.66 26.09 -31.88
CA GLU A 578 7.17 25.81 -33.22
C GLU A 578 6.41 24.69 -33.92
N MET A 579 6.20 23.55 -33.23
CA MET A 579 5.46 22.42 -33.79
C MET A 579 4.01 22.75 -34.12
N LEU A 580 3.35 23.59 -33.30
CA LEU A 580 1.92 23.88 -33.41
C LEU A 580 1.64 25.21 -34.14
N GLY A 581 2.68 25.88 -34.66
CA GLY A 581 2.54 27.11 -35.45
C GLY A 581 2.04 28.32 -34.66
N PHE A 582 2.29 28.38 -33.35
CA PHE A 582 1.83 29.46 -32.48
C PHE A 582 2.76 30.68 -32.52
N ARG A 583 2.58 31.51 -33.55
CA ARG A 583 3.43 32.67 -33.86
C ARG A 583 3.59 33.66 -32.71
N ASP A 584 2.50 34.08 -32.07
CA ASP A 584 2.56 35.12 -31.02
C ASP A 584 3.33 34.66 -29.79
N GLY A 585 3.30 33.35 -29.47
CA GLY A 585 4.10 32.74 -28.42
C GLY A 585 5.58 32.67 -28.78
N LEU A 586 5.92 32.24 -30.01
CA LEU A 586 7.31 32.20 -30.49
C LEU A 586 7.97 33.58 -30.47
N LEU A 587 7.27 34.60 -30.97
CA LEU A 587 7.78 35.97 -30.98
C LEU A 587 8.08 36.47 -29.55
N PHE A 588 7.21 36.14 -28.60
CA PHE A 588 7.42 36.49 -27.18
C PHE A 588 8.61 35.75 -26.57
N LEU A 589 8.71 34.43 -26.81
CA LEU A 589 9.79 33.60 -26.27
C LEU A 589 11.15 34.03 -26.83
N TYR A 590 11.29 34.18 -28.15
CA TYR A 590 12.56 34.60 -28.75
C TYR A 590 12.97 36.02 -28.33
N GLU A 591 12.02 36.94 -28.14
CA GLU A 591 12.32 38.30 -27.63
C GLU A 591 12.84 38.26 -26.19
N LYS A 592 12.30 37.39 -25.33
CA LYS A 592 12.74 37.23 -23.92
C LYS A 592 14.06 36.47 -23.79
N MET A 593 14.24 35.41 -24.57
CA MET A 593 15.45 34.58 -24.59
C MET A 593 16.64 35.26 -25.29
N LYS A 594 16.44 36.46 -25.86
CA LYS A 594 17.44 37.21 -26.65
C LYS A 594 17.94 36.44 -27.88
N LEU A 595 17.13 35.52 -28.39
CA LEU A 595 17.38 34.78 -29.62
C LEU A 595 16.97 35.62 -30.82
N TYR A 596 17.73 36.70 -31.04
CA TYR A 596 17.38 37.72 -32.01
C TYR A 596 17.46 37.21 -33.45
N LYS A 597 18.35 36.27 -33.77
CA LYS A 597 18.50 35.74 -35.13
C LYS A 597 17.29 34.89 -35.54
N GLU A 598 16.80 34.06 -34.63
CA GLU A 598 15.65 33.18 -34.79
C GLU A 598 14.34 33.99 -34.87
N LEU A 599 14.21 35.02 -34.04
CA LEU A 599 13.12 35.99 -34.12
C LEU A 599 13.06 36.67 -35.49
N MET A 600 14.22 37.09 -36.01
CA MET A 600 14.34 37.73 -37.31
C MET A 600 14.06 36.74 -38.45
N ALA A 601 14.50 35.48 -38.33
CA ALA A 601 14.17 34.42 -39.27
C ALA A 601 12.65 34.20 -39.38
N CYS A 602 11.90 34.30 -38.28
CA CYS A 602 10.43 34.20 -38.29
C CYS A 602 9.79 35.32 -39.12
N TYR A 603 10.16 36.58 -38.85
CA TYR A 603 9.68 37.72 -39.65
C TYR A 603 10.12 37.64 -41.12
N MET A 604 11.32 37.10 -41.39
CA MET A 604 11.85 36.87 -42.74
C MET A 604 11.12 35.75 -43.51
N GLN A 605 10.63 34.71 -42.83
CA GLN A 605 9.80 33.67 -43.42
C GLN A 605 8.40 34.20 -43.77
N ASP A 606 7.83 35.02 -42.90
CA ASP A 606 6.48 35.59 -43.04
C ASP A 606 6.39 36.77 -44.02
N LYS A 607 7.52 37.23 -44.56
CA LYS A 607 7.65 38.42 -45.43
C LYS A 607 7.13 39.73 -44.80
N ASP A 608 7.10 39.83 -43.48
CA ASP A 608 6.69 41.04 -42.78
C ASP A 608 7.90 41.98 -42.59
N TYR A 609 8.24 42.73 -43.65
CA TYR A 609 9.41 43.61 -43.66
C TYR A 609 9.29 44.81 -42.70
N ARG A 610 8.06 45.29 -42.45
CA ARG A 610 7.81 46.39 -41.50
C ARG A 610 7.95 45.94 -40.05
N GLY A 611 7.44 44.75 -39.74
CA GLY A 611 7.64 44.10 -38.45
C GLY A 611 9.12 43.83 -38.16
N LEU A 612 9.84 43.32 -39.16
CA LEU A 612 11.28 43.05 -39.11
C LEU A 612 12.10 44.31 -38.75
N ILE A 613 11.88 45.42 -39.48
CA ILE A 613 12.59 46.69 -39.23
C ILE A 613 12.22 47.27 -37.86
N SER A 614 10.95 47.22 -37.48
CA SER A 614 10.48 47.70 -36.17
C SER A 614 11.08 46.90 -35.02
N CYS A 615 11.22 45.58 -35.21
CA CYS A 615 11.87 44.67 -34.27
C CYS A 615 13.37 44.97 -34.15
N CYS A 616 14.08 45.07 -35.28
CA CYS A 616 15.48 45.50 -35.32
C CYS A 616 15.70 46.84 -34.62
N LYS A 617 14.83 47.84 -34.83
CA LYS A 617 14.94 49.13 -34.12
C LYS A 617 14.87 49.01 -32.60
N ARG A 618 14.08 48.07 -32.07
CA ARG A 618 14.01 47.84 -30.62
C ARG A 618 15.22 47.07 -30.10
N LEU A 619 15.72 46.12 -30.90
CA LEU A 619 16.71 45.12 -30.49
C LEU A 619 18.15 45.47 -30.84
N ALA A 620 18.38 46.41 -31.75
CA ALA A 620 19.71 46.86 -32.17
C ALA A 620 20.16 48.16 -31.49
N ASP A 621 19.39 48.67 -30.52
CA ASP A 621 19.75 49.87 -29.75
C ASP A 621 20.83 49.53 -28.71
N PRO A 622 22.06 50.09 -28.83
CA PRO A 622 23.17 49.80 -27.91
C PRO A 622 22.86 50.21 -26.47
N SER A 623 22.00 51.22 -26.28
CA SER A 623 21.61 51.72 -24.96
C SER A 623 20.75 50.74 -24.15
N ARG A 624 20.20 49.70 -24.80
CA ARG A 624 19.39 48.64 -24.19
C ARG A 624 20.10 47.28 -24.15
N GLY A 625 21.39 47.23 -24.47
CA GLY A 625 22.17 45.99 -24.55
C GLY A 625 21.84 45.13 -25.77
N GLY A 626 21.46 45.78 -26.88
CA GLY A 626 21.15 45.16 -28.17
C GLY A 626 22.37 44.97 -29.07
N ASP A 627 22.29 44.01 -30.01
CA ASP A 627 23.35 43.72 -30.97
C ASP A 627 23.16 44.53 -32.27
N SER A 628 24.01 45.52 -32.50
CA SER A 628 23.97 46.33 -33.73
C SER A 628 24.29 45.51 -35.00
N SER A 629 24.96 44.37 -34.87
CA SER A 629 25.26 43.43 -35.97
C SER A 629 24.01 42.84 -36.63
N LEU A 630 22.84 42.88 -35.99
CA LEU A 630 21.58 42.44 -36.56
C LEU A 630 21.21 43.20 -37.84
N TRP A 631 21.63 44.47 -37.96
CA TRP A 631 21.44 45.24 -39.20
C TRP A 631 22.22 44.68 -40.37
N ALA A 632 23.38 44.05 -40.13
CA ALA A 632 24.17 43.38 -41.16
C ALA A 632 23.46 42.11 -41.68
N ASP A 633 22.88 41.30 -40.78
CA ASP A 633 22.14 40.09 -41.13
C ASP A 633 20.87 40.43 -41.94
N VAL A 634 20.16 41.50 -41.56
CA VAL A 634 19.01 42.01 -42.32
C VAL A 634 19.40 42.51 -43.71
N LEU A 635 20.52 43.23 -43.80
CA LEU A 635 21.04 43.70 -45.08
C LEU A 635 21.45 42.54 -45.99
N GLN A 636 22.04 41.48 -45.41
CA GLN A 636 22.36 40.24 -46.13
C GLN A 636 21.11 39.56 -46.67
N TYR A 637 20.06 39.44 -45.85
CA TYR A 637 18.79 38.87 -46.28
C TYR A 637 18.18 39.64 -47.48
N PHE A 638 18.15 40.97 -47.41
CA PHE A 638 17.64 41.80 -48.51
C PHE A 638 18.53 41.76 -49.77
N GLY A 639 19.83 41.50 -49.61
CA GLY A 639 20.78 41.31 -50.72
C GLY A 639 20.66 39.95 -51.40
N GLU A 640 20.26 38.89 -50.70
CA GLU A 640 20.12 37.53 -51.25
C GLU A 640 18.74 37.27 -51.87
N LYS A 641 17.70 37.97 -51.41
CA LYS A 641 16.34 37.86 -51.95
C LYS A 641 16.19 38.68 -53.23
N GLY A 642 15.64 38.10 -54.30
CA GLY A 642 15.31 38.80 -55.54
C GLY A 642 13.98 39.57 -55.50
N GLU A 643 13.65 40.26 -54.41
CA GLU A 643 12.41 41.08 -54.29
C GLU A 643 12.76 42.58 -54.26
N ASP A 644 11.81 43.45 -54.62
CA ASP A 644 12.02 44.91 -54.70
C ASP A 644 11.82 45.56 -53.32
N CYS A 645 12.88 45.53 -52.49
CA CYS A 645 12.90 46.06 -51.12
C CYS A 645 13.60 47.42 -51.04
N SER A 646 13.41 48.28 -52.05
CA SER A 646 14.18 49.52 -52.22
C SER A 646 13.98 50.55 -51.10
N GLN A 647 12.86 50.56 -50.39
CA GLN A 647 12.59 51.52 -49.30
C GLN A 647 13.17 51.02 -47.97
N GLU A 648 12.98 49.74 -47.70
CA GLU A 648 13.46 49.00 -46.54
C GLU A 648 14.99 48.99 -46.50
N VAL A 649 15.65 48.76 -47.63
CA VAL A 649 17.12 48.80 -47.74
C VAL A 649 17.66 50.21 -47.48
N LYS A 650 16.99 51.27 -47.96
CA LYS A 650 17.41 52.65 -47.64
C LYS A 650 17.36 52.92 -46.15
N GLU A 651 16.30 52.45 -45.49
CA GLU A 651 16.13 52.61 -44.05
C GLU A 651 17.20 51.84 -43.26
N VAL A 652 17.49 50.58 -43.65
CA VAL A 652 18.55 49.77 -43.04
C VAL A 652 19.93 50.39 -43.26
N LEU A 653 20.22 50.92 -44.45
CA LEU A 653 21.51 51.55 -44.77
C LEU A 653 21.81 52.77 -43.89
N VAL A 654 20.79 53.52 -43.46
CA VAL A 654 20.98 54.65 -42.51
C VAL A 654 21.49 54.17 -41.16
N TYR A 655 21.00 53.03 -40.67
CA TYR A 655 21.46 52.45 -39.40
C TYR A 655 22.84 51.80 -39.53
N VAL A 656 23.12 51.13 -40.64
CA VAL A 656 24.46 50.58 -40.95
C VAL A 656 25.50 51.69 -41.07
N GLU A 657 25.13 52.83 -41.65
CA GLU A 657 25.98 54.04 -41.74
C GLU A 657 26.21 54.68 -40.37
N LYS A 658 25.17 54.80 -39.55
CA LYS A 658 25.27 55.43 -38.22
C LYS A 658 26.23 54.67 -37.29
N ASP A 659 26.16 53.35 -37.30
CA ASP A 659 26.91 52.50 -36.38
C ASP A 659 28.21 51.92 -37.01
N ASN A 660 28.59 52.35 -38.24
CA ASN A 660 29.78 51.90 -38.98
C ASN A 660 29.99 50.38 -39.02
N LEU A 661 28.90 49.61 -39.20
CA LEU A 661 28.92 48.16 -38.96
C LEU A 661 29.62 47.34 -40.04
N LEU A 662 29.61 47.81 -41.29
CA LEU A 662 30.15 47.08 -42.43
C LEU A 662 30.96 48.00 -43.34
N PRO A 663 32.11 47.53 -43.87
CA PRO A 663 32.84 48.22 -44.92
C PRO A 663 31.96 48.47 -46.16
N PRO A 664 32.04 49.64 -46.80
CA PRO A 664 31.20 49.98 -47.95
C PRO A 664 31.29 48.98 -49.11
N LEU A 665 32.46 48.35 -49.29
CA LEU A 665 32.67 47.31 -50.30
C LEU A 665 31.83 46.06 -50.03
N ILE A 666 31.73 45.65 -48.76
CA ILE A 666 30.95 44.46 -48.35
C ILE A 666 29.45 44.76 -48.52
N VAL A 667 29.00 45.95 -48.13
CA VAL A 667 27.62 46.41 -48.37
C VAL A 667 27.25 46.34 -49.85
N LEU A 668 28.12 46.86 -50.72
CA LEU A 668 27.91 46.81 -52.17
C LEU A 668 27.92 45.39 -52.74
N GLN A 669 28.86 44.54 -52.32
CA GLN A 669 28.93 43.15 -52.76
C GLN A 669 27.68 42.35 -52.34
N THR A 670 27.16 42.63 -51.14
CA THR A 670 25.97 41.96 -50.61
C THR A 670 24.70 42.39 -51.36
N LEU A 671 24.51 43.70 -51.59
CA LEU A 671 23.35 44.21 -52.31
C LEU A 671 23.40 43.93 -53.82
N ALA A 672 24.59 43.81 -54.41
CA ALA A 672 24.77 43.47 -55.83
C ALA A 672 24.28 42.07 -56.20
N LYS A 673 24.08 41.18 -55.21
CA LYS A 673 23.50 39.84 -55.44
C LYS A 673 22.01 39.89 -55.81
N ASN A 674 21.30 40.96 -55.47
CA ASN A 674 19.88 41.13 -55.80
C ASN A 674 19.72 41.85 -57.16
N PRO A 675 19.15 41.21 -58.20
CA PRO A 675 19.00 41.80 -59.53
C PRO A 675 17.96 42.93 -59.60
N ASN A 676 17.07 43.04 -58.60
CA ASN A 676 15.99 44.03 -58.59
C ASN A 676 16.37 45.35 -57.91
N LEU A 677 17.52 45.41 -57.24
CA LEU A 677 18.00 46.66 -56.62
C LEU A 677 18.70 47.53 -57.66
N THR A 678 18.25 48.77 -57.77
CA THR A 678 18.85 49.78 -58.65
C THR A 678 19.96 50.55 -57.94
N LEU A 679 20.99 50.99 -58.69
CA LEU A 679 22.11 51.78 -58.17
C LEU A 679 21.66 53.04 -57.40
N SER A 680 20.48 53.59 -57.73
CA SER A 680 19.89 54.74 -57.02
C SER A 680 19.62 54.50 -55.53
N VAL A 681 19.50 53.25 -55.08
CA VAL A 681 19.29 52.91 -53.67
C VAL A 681 20.55 53.16 -52.84
N VAL A 682 21.73 52.88 -53.42
CA VAL A 682 23.01 52.87 -52.70
C VAL A 682 23.89 54.08 -53.04
N LYS A 683 23.56 54.83 -54.11
CA LYS A 683 24.30 56.00 -54.58
C LYS A 683 24.61 57.02 -53.47
N ASP A 684 23.59 57.38 -52.68
CA ASP A 684 23.73 58.40 -51.65
C ASP A 684 24.60 57.93 -50.47
N TYR A 685 24.50 56.64 -50.11
CA TYR A 685 25.35 56.01 -49.09
C TYR A 685 26.82 55.98 -49.52
N VAL A 686 27.09 55.54 -50.75
CA VAL A 686 28.45 55.44 -51.31
C VAL A 686 29.10 56.81 -51.43
N ALA A 687 28.34 57.82 -51.87
CA ALA A 687 28.86 59.19 -51.97
C ALA A 687 29.32 59.73 -50.61
N ARG A 688 28.53 59.51 -49.55
CA ARG A 688 28.89 59.94 -48.19
C ARG A 688 30.10 59.18 -47.64
N GLN A 689 30.14 57.87 -47.81
CA GLN A 689 31.26 57.03 -47.37
C GLN A 689 32.58 57.40 -48.05
N PHE A 690 32.58 57.61 -49.38
CA PHE A 690 33.79 58.07 -50.07
C PHE A 690 34.26 59.44 -49.62
N GLN A 691 33.35 60.36 -49.32
CA GLN A 691 33.68 61.68 -48.82
C GLN A 691 34.36 61.58 -47.44
N GLN A 692 33.82 60.76 -46.54
CA GLN A 692 34.40 60.53 -45.22
C GLN A 692 35.78 59.86 -45.30
N MET A 693 35.94 58.82 -46.11
CA MET A 693 37.24 58.16 -46.32
C MET A 693 38.28 59.12 -46.91
N SER A 694 37.89 59.99 -47.85
CA SER A 694 38.81 60.96 -48.46
C SER A 694 39.31 61.98 -47.44
N GLN A 695 38.46 62.42 -46.51
CA GLN A 695 38.84 63.33 -45.44
C GLN A 695 39.86 62.69 -44.48
N LEU A 696 39.62 61.45 -44.06
CA LEU A 696 40.55 60.71 -43.20
C LEU A 696 41.93 60.53 -43.85
N ILE A 697 41.97 60.16 -45.13
CA ILE A 697 43.24 60.02 -45.87
C ILE A 697 44.03 61.34 -45.91
N GLU A 698 43.35 62.47 -46.07
CA GLU A 698 44.00 63.78 -46.10
C GLU A 698 44.58 64.17 -44.73
N GLU A 699 43.89 63.84 -43.64
CA GLU A 699 44.37 64.07 -42.27
C GLU A 699 45.59 63.21 -41.95
N ASP A 700 45.55 61.92 -42.30
CA ASP A 700 46.67 61.00 -42.10
C ASP A 700 47.91 61.41 -42.91
N GLN A 701 47.74 61.87 -44.15
CA GLN A 701 48.86 62.37 -44.95
C GLN A 701 49.53 63.60 -44.30
N LYS A 702 48.73 64.52 -43.74
CA LYS A 702 49.26 65.69 -43.02
C LYS A 702 50.08 65.30 -41.79
N THR A 703 49.64 64.28 -41.04
CA THR A 703 50.36 63.82 -39.85
C THR A 703 51.66 63.10 -40.21
N ILE A 704 51.64 62.25 -41.24
CA ILE A 704 52.84 61.56 -41.75
C ILE A 704 53.93 62.57 -42.15
N ASP A 705 53.57 63.60 -42.92
CA ASP A 705 54.51 64.63 -43.37
C ASP A 705 55.13 65.40 -42.20
N LYS A 706 54.36 65.66 -41.14
CA LYS A 706 54.85 66.30 -39.93
C LYS A 706 55.90 65.43 -39.22
N TYR A 707 55.60 64.16 -38.96
CA TYR A 707 56.50 63.25 -38.26
C TYR A 707 57.78 62.94 -39.05
N GLN A 708 57.70 62.87 -40.38
CA GLN A 708 58.89 62.69 -41.22
C GLN A 708 59.88 63.87 -41.09
N LYS A 709 59.37 65.10 -41.09
CA LYS A 709 60.20 66.31 -40.90
C LYS A 709 60.89 66.33 -39.54
N GLU A 710 60.15 66.00 -38.47
CA GLU A 710 60.69 65.93 -37.10
C GLU A 710 61.77 64.85 -36.98
N THR A 711 61.53 63.66 -37.55
CA THR A 711 62.49 62.54 -37.52
C THR A 711 63.80 62.87 -38.22
N ILE A 712 63.74 63.54 -39.39
CA ILE A 712 64.95 63.97 -40.12
C ILE A 712 65.75 64.96 -39.28
N THR A 713 65.07 65.89 -38.62
CA THR A 713 65.71 66.91 -37.76
C THR A 713 66.42 66.25 -36.58
N MET A 714 65.75 65.36 -35.84
CA MET A 714 66.36 64.65 -34.71
C MET A 714 67.55 63.76 -35.14
N ARG A 715 67.47 63.10 -36.31
CA ARG A 715 68.59 62.29 -36.82
C ARG A 715 69.84 63.12 -37.12
N LYS A 716 69.66 64.34 -37.64
CA LYS A 716 70.77 65.28 -37.86
C LYS A 716 71.41 65.67 -36.53
N GLU A 717 70.62 66.02 -35.53
CA GLU A 717 71.12 66.35 -34.18
C GLU A 717 71.91 65.19 -33.56
N VAL A 718 71.42 63.95 -33.67
CA VAL A 718 72.13 62.75 -33.18
C VAL A 718 73.45 62.54 -33.92
N HIS A 719 73.50 62.77 -35.24
CA HIS A 719 74.73 62.66 -36.01
C HIS A 719 75.75 63.70 -35.57
N ASP A 720 75.34 64.96 -35.46
CA ASP A 720 76.19 66.07 -35.03
C ASP A 720 76.77 65.86 -33.63
N LEU A 721 75.98 65.31 -32.70
CA LEU A 721 76.44 64.97 -31.35
C LEU A 721 77.49 63.84 -31.32
N ARG A 722 77.50 62.94 -32.31
CA ARG A 722 78.44 61.80 -32.36
C ARG A 722 79.77 62.12 -33.03
N THR A 723 79.77 62.94 -34.09
CA THR A 723 80.93 63.10 -34.96
C THR A 723 81.71 64.39 -34.73
N ASN A 724 81.06 65.44 -34.21
CA ASN A 724 81.68 66.75 -34.08
C ASN A 724 82.24 66.96 -32.68
N ALA A 725 83.53 67.32 -32.58
CA ALA A 725 84.15 67.70 -31.32
C ALA A 725 83.54 69.01 -30.80
N ARG A 726 83.06 69.01 -29.56
CA ARG A 726 82.51 70.20 -28.89
C ARG A 726 83.61 70.91 -28.10
N ILE A 727 83.84 72.18 -28.41
CA ILE A 727 84.80 73.03 -27.71
C ILE A 727 84.09 73.70 -26.54
N PHE A 728 84.59 73.48 -25.32
CA PHE A 728 84.07 74.12 -24.11
C PHE A 728 84.86 75.41 -23.83
N GLN A 729 84.22 76.56 -24.01
CA GLN A 729 84.84 77.88 -23.77
C GLN A 729 84.34 78.57 -22.49
N LEU A 730 83.58 77.86 -21.66
CA LEU A 730 82.94 78.42 -20.47
C LEU A 730 83.96 78.60 -19.35
N SER A 731 84.14 79.86 -18.92
CA SER A 731 85.05 80.26 -17.85
C SER A 731 84.37 80.40 -16.49
N LYS A 732 83.06 80.13 -16.39
CA LYS A 732 82.26 80.25 -15.15
C LYS A 732 81.51 78.95 -14.82
N CYS A 733 81.42 78.64 -13.54
CA CYS A 733 80.68 77.47 -13.04
C CYS A 733 79.17 77.71 -13.11
N SER A 734 78.41 76.74 -13.61
CA SER A 734 76.95 76.87 -13.83
C SER A 734 76.14 76.79 -12.52
N ALA A 735 76.76 76.37 -11.41
CA ALA A 735 76.13 76.30 -10.09
C ALA A 735 76.40 77.54 -9.21
N CYS A 736 77.66 78.01 -9.15
CA CYS A 736 78.04 79.12 -8.28
C CYS A 736 78.40 80.42 -9.04
N THR A 737 78.43 80.40 -10.37
CA THR A 737 78.72 81.53 -11.27
C THR A 737 80.13 82.14 -11.17
N SER A 738 80.97 81.66 -10.25
CA SER A 738 82.38 82.04 -10.10
C SER A 738 83.27 81.48 -11.21
N SER A 739 84.46 82.05 -11.39
CA SER A 739 85.46 81.57 -12.35
C SER A 739 85.81 80.09 -12.11
N LEU A 740 85.89 79.31 -13.20
CA LEU A 740 86.23 77.89 -13.16
C LEU A 740 87.72 77.71 -12.86
N ASP A 741 88.01 77.03 -11.75
CA ASP A 741 89.35 76.63 -11.35
C ASP A 741 89.46 75.10 -11.42
N LEU A 742 90.68 74.57 -11.60
CA LEU A 742 90.92 73.13 -11.72
C LEU A 742 90.86 72.45 -10.33
N PRO A 743 90.26 71.24 -10.22
CA PRO A 743 89.62 70.43 -11.27
C PRO A 743 88.17 70.85 -11.59
N ALA A 744 87.85 70.90 -12.89
CA ALA A 744 86.54 71.24 -13.44
C ALA A 744 85.95 70.08 -14.27
N VAL A 745 84.63 69.93 -14.25
CA VAL A 745 83.88 68.89 -14.97
C VAL A 745 82.99 69.56 -16.03
N HIS A 746 83.10 69.10 -17.27
CA HIS A 746 82.35 69.62 -18.42
C HIS A 746 81.42 68.53 -18.99
N PHE A 747 80.14 68.86 -19.14
CA PHE A 747 79.15 67.98 -19.74
C PHE A 747 78.88 68.35 -21.20
N LEU A 748 78.63 67.35 -22.07
CA LEU A 748 78.30 67.56 -23.49
C LEU A 748 77.08 68.45 -23.76
N CYS A 749 76.23 68.65 -22.76
CA CYS A 749 75.15 69.65 -22.77
C CYS A 749 75.63 71.11 -22.66
N MET A 750 76.93 71.36 -22.68
CA MET A 750 77.58 72.67 -22.53
C MET A 750 77.44 73.30 -21.14
N HIS A 751 77.18 72.52 -20.09
CA HIS A 751 77.26 73.01 -18.71
C HIS A 751 78.58 72.60 -18.08
N SER A 752 79.24 73.57 -17.44
CA SER A 752 80.55 73.39 -16.78
C SER A 752 80.43 73.69 -15.29
N PHE A 753 81.08 72.89 -14.44
CA PHE A 753 81.01 73.01 -12.99
C PHE A 753 82.38 72.77 -12.34
N HIS A 754 82.62 73.35 -11.15
CA HIS A 754 83.74 72.91 -10.31
C HIS A 754 83.45 71.51 -9.76
N GLN A 755 84.47 70.67 -9.57
CA GLN A 755 84.28 69.34 -8.96
C GLN A 755 83.60 69.45 -7.57
N ARG A 756 83.99 70.43 -6.75
CA ARG A 756 83.37 70.71 -5.44
C ARG A 756 81.89 71.12 -5.49
N CYS A 757 81.44 71.69 -6.62
CA CYS A 757 80.06 72.19 -6.76
C CYS A 757 79.10 71.12 -7.28
N LEU A 758 79.61 69.93 -7.63
CA LEU A 758 78.80 68.88 -8.25
C LEU A 758 78.22 67.86 -7.24
N GLY A 759 78.72 67.86 -6.00
CA GLY A 759 78.31 66.88 -4.98
C GLY A 759 78.69 65.44 -5.36
N ASP A 760 77.93 64.46 -4.84
CA ASP A 760 78.21 63.02 -5.04
C ASP A 760 77.85 62.47 -6.44
N ASN A 761 77.23 63.28 -7.32
CA ASN A 761 76.74 62.86 -8.64
C ASN A 761 77.65 63.33 -9.79
N GLU A 762 78.88 62.82 -9.87
CA GLU A 762 79.87 63.17 -10.92
C GLU A 762 79.46 62.79 -12.36
N LYS A 763 78.39 62.01 -12.54
CA LYS A 763 78.01 61.42 -13.83
C LYS A 763 76.93 62.16 -14.60
N GLU A 764 76.20 63.10 -13.97
CA GLU A 764 75.06 63.76 -14.60
C GLU A 764 75.05 65.27 -14.37
N CYS A 765 74.64 66.03 -15.38
CA CYS A 765 74.53 67.49 -15.27
C CYS A 765 73.28 67.86 -14.46
N PRO A 766 73.38 68.60 -13.34
CA PRO A 766 72.22 68.96 -12.50
C PRO A 766 71.14 69.76 -13.22
N VAL A 767 71.50 70.57 -14.22
CA VAL A 767 70.56 71.42 -14.98
C VAL A 767 69.74 70.59 -15.98
N CYS A 768 70.37 69.62 -16.64
CA CYS A 768 69.71 68.77 -17.63
C CYS A 768 69.13 67.49 -17.02
N MET A 769 69.52 67.15 -15.79
CA MET A 769 69.09 65.95 -15.08
C MET A 769 67.57 65.81 -15.01
N PRO A 770 66.75 66.84 -14.71
CA PRO A 770 65.29 66.70 -14.66
C PRO A 770 64.71 66.27 -16.01
N ASN A 771 65.07 66.94 -17.11
CA ASN A 771 64.57 66.61 -18.44
C ASN A 771 65.09 65.25 -18.93
N ASN A 772 66.38 64.97 -18.74
CA ASN A 772 66.95 63.67 -19.10
C ASN A 772 66.33 62.54 -18.28
N ARG A 773 66.01 62.77 -17.00
CA ARG A 773 65.31 61.82 -16.14
C ARG A 773 63.88 61.60 -16.63
N THR A 774 63.15 62.64 -17.02
CA THR A 774 61.81 62.44 -17.62
C THR A 774 61.86 61.62 -18.90
N LEU A 775 62.87 61.83 -19.76
CA LEU A 775 63.05 61.03 -20.98
C LEU A 775 63.47 59.59 -20.68
N LEU A 776 64.34 59.39 -19.68
CA LEU A 776 64.77 58.05 -19.24
C LEU A 776 63.64 57.32 -18.52
N ASP A 777 62.82 58.00 -17.73
CA ASP A 777 61.65 57.43 -17.06
C ASP A 777 60.56 57.12 -18.09
N MET A 778 60.33 57.97 -19.10
CA MET A 778 59.48 57.62 -20.25
C MET A 778 60.00 56.41 -21.00
N LYS A 779 61.32 56.34 -21.26
CA LYS A 779 61.93 55.18 -21.91
C LYS A 779 61.78 53.91 -21.06
N ARG A 780 62.00 53.99 -19.74
CA ARG A 780 61.79 52.88 -18.80
C ARG A 780 60.34 52.46 -18.74
N ASN A 781 59.40 53.40 -18.72
CA ASN A 781 57.97 53.10 -18.75
C ASN A 781 57.59 52.41 -20.07
N LEU A 782 58.15 52.83 -21.20
CA LEU A 782 57.97 52.16 -22.49
C LEU A 782 58.58 50.74 -22.49
N GLU A 783 59.80 50.57 -21.96
CA GLU A 783 60.47 49.26 -21.81
C GLU A 783 59.71 48.34 -20.83
N GLN A 784 59.14 48.88 -19.75
CA GLN A 784 58.29 48.13 -18.82
C GLN A 784 56.96 47.76 -19.47
N SER A 785 56.32 48.68 -20.20
CA SER A 785 55.10 48.40 -20.98
C SER A 785 55.33 47.40 -22.10
N SER A 786 56.57 47.19 -22.53
CA SER A 786 56.94 46.13 -23.47
C SER A 786 56.91 44.74 -22.87
N ASN A 787 57.04 44.60 -21.55
CA ASN A 787 56.98 43.31 -20.87
C ASN A 787 55.57 42.96 -20.41
N ASP A 788 54.64 43.91 -20.42
CA ASP A 788 53.28 43.75 -19.90
C ASP A 788 52.27 43.54 -21.04
N HIS A 789 52.37 42.39 -21.70
CA HIS A 789 51.54 42.03 -22.85
C HIS A 789 50.04 41.94 -22.50
N ASP A 790 49.68 41.68 -21.24
CA ASP A 790 48.30 41.54 -20.80
C ASP A 790 47.54 42.87 -20.87
N THR A 791 48.19 43.98 -20.50
CA THR A 791 47.61 45.31 -20.64
C THR A 791 47.37 45.70 -22.10
N PHE A 792 48.29 45.32 -23.01
CA PHE A 792 48.10 45.50 -24.45
C PHE A 792 46.90 44.71 -24.96
N PHE A 793 46.77 43.43 -24.60
CA PHE A 793 45.62 42.61 -25.03
C PHE A 793 44.30 43.08 -24.44
N GLN A 794 44.30 43.64 -23.22
CA GLN A 794 43.11 44.27 -22.64
C GLN A 794 42.71 45.53 -23.40
N LEU A 795 43.66 46.43 -23.70
CA LEU A 795 43.39 47.63 -24.48
C LEU A 795 42.92 47.30 -25.90
N LEU A 796 43.53 46.29 -26.54
CA LEU A 796 43.14 45.82 -27.86
C LEU A 796 41.72 45.23 -27.88
N ARG A 797 41.32 44.49 -26.83
CA ARG A 797 39.97 43.92 -26.73
C ARG A 797 38.90 44.97 -26.45
N ASN A 798 39.28 46.06 -25.77
CA ASN A 798 38.36 47.11 -25.35
C ASN A 798 38.31 48.30 -26.33
N SER A 799 39.19 48.35 -27.34
CA SER A 799 39.22 49.43 -28.34
C SER A 799 38.38 49.09 -29.56
N ASP A 800 37.57 50.06 -30.01
CA ASP A 800 36.77 49.93 -31.24
C ASP A 800 37.64 49.84 -32.51
N ASP A 801 38.86 50.41 -32.48
CA ASP A 801 39.85 50.32 -33.55
C ASP A 801 41.16 49.67 -33.06
N GLY A 802 41.18 48.34 -33.10
CA GLY A 802 42.36 47.58 -32.68
C GLY A 802 43.58 47.79 -33.58
N PHE A 803 43.41 48.20 -34.84
CA PHE A 803 44.53 48.48 -35.73
C PHE A 803 45.28 49.73 -35.29
N SER A 804 44.57 50.80 -34.90
CA SER A 804 45.19 52.00 -34.36
C SER A 804 46.01 51.71 -33.09
N VAL A 805 45.49 50.87 -32.19
CA VAL A 805 46.23 50.47 -30.98
C VAL A 805 47.49 49.68 -31.34
N ILE A 806 47.40 48.74 -32.29
CA ILE A 806 48.56 47.98 -32.78
C ILE A 806 49.59 48.92 -33.43
N ALA A 807 49.14 49.83 -34.31
CA ALA A 807 49.99 50.77 -35.02
C ALA A 807 50.72 51.73 -34.06
N GLU A 808 50.04 52.18 -33.01
CA GLU A 808 50.64 53.01 -31.97
C GLU A 808 51.69 52.23 -31.15
N TYR A 809 51.38 51.01 -30.71
CA TYR A 809 52.33 50.15 -29.99
C TYR A 809 53.54 49.76 -30.87
N PHE A 810 53.31 49.53 -32.17
CA PHE A 810 54.36 49.29 -33.15
C PHE A 810 55.24 50.54 -33.35
N GLY A 811 54.62 51.71 -33.51
CA GLY A 811 55.31 53.00 -33.65
C GLY A 811 56.15 53.38 -32.43
N ARG A 812 55.72 52.99 -31.23
CA ARG A 812 56.48 53.11 -29.97
C ARG A 812 57.64 52.12 -29.86
N GLY A 813 57.79 51.19 -30.81
CA GLY A 813 58.88 50.22 -30.86
C GLY A 813 58.79 49.09 -29.85
N ILE A 814 57.64 48.94 -29.18
CA ILE A 814 57.40 47.96 -28.10
C ILE A 814 57.35 46.52 -28.64
N LEU A 815 56.87 46.33 -29.87
CA LEU A 815 56.79 45.01 -30.52
C LEU A 815 58.09 44.59 -31.22
N ASN A 816 59.05 45.51 -31.38
CA ASN A 816 60.35 45.19 -31.94
C ASN A 816 61.26 44.66 -30.84
N LYS A 817 61.27 43.33 -30.64
CA LYS A 817 62.37 42.68 -29.91
C LYS A 817 63.68 43.04 -30.60
N ARG A 818 64.45 43.95 -30.01
CA ARG A 818 65.88 44.04 -30.29
C ARG A 818 66.47 42.70 -29.85
N GLN A 819 66.87 41.87 -30.82
CA GLN A 819 67.83 40.80 -30.56
C GLN A 819 69.14 41.40 -30.03
#